data_AF-A0A8H7WN73-F1
#
_entry.id   AF-A0A8H7WN73-F1
#
_cell.length_a   1.000
_cell.length_b   1.000
_cell.length_c   1.000
_cell.angle_alpha   90.00
_cell.angle_beta   90.00
_cell.angle_gamma   90.00
#
_symmetry.space_group_name_H-M   'P 1'
#
loop_
_entity.id
_entity.type
_entity.pdbx_description
1 polymer ?
#
loop_
_entity_poly.entity_id
_entity_poly.type
_entity_poly.pdbx_seq_one_letter_code
_entity_poly.pdbx_strand_id
1 'polypeptide(L)'
;MAAAPLDPAKVILERIGHSSENTYAALCELSGVPGSALWHRDHGRDSIQQRAAKQQYLSLQEDKALLLSDKRYSDGFDILVRGSGWTAYQDFVIPQLNQLLTPLFNTRAHISALEIGPGPKSLLGNLPGSLKQKIKKYTAFERNGLFARELEGWMETELPFPSLGDPPNVHQVPMYGMKPKHKFIEQALKMLATRPHGGMVVVFHRDGALRLDGLVCHQTASFPAGVVSVADDDKILDYFASFIAGFTMQDLDEDEAIRVCWRRVCRALGRREEAQPDHLLFSSPNIMMAFNQHATTLPELVAHVPLMNGEKVTKNREARLHFPALIVRPTEVQHVQECVRWALKHELSLTVVAGGHSGHCLLPNIVSVDMRAFDQVHILTVGDDGNPLVVAESGCKTGDIIGRTMAAGLTVLGAQPSVGAGLWLQGGIGHLARLYGLASDSIIGAVVISVESSHVLCVGHVPKQHWPVGAVRPEDHKDLLWAIKGAGTNFGIVISVTFKGYQAPTYCVRNWVVPLTDSLEARVMLSDFNKVASEIPRNLSADAYLYWDNNQLHLGVTMFEASTSMLAFQTPKSMITILGPEESIQIVDSVGLFDTEMYMSGMHGGHAGGKTSSFKRCLFLKNIREVDVTNALGAVGDIAADATAFGCRDWDFACVVTGVWPRDQDGTEIAQAAVRWVYNVAEQLLPLCRGCYGADLGPDPRDAALAVTGFGPNRPRLARLKRNLDPRNVLAYAYPLPKASAEQKVKVVMLVTGESCAGKDYCAAIWAEMFSTSNQSLPGITARAVSISDGTKRDYASARGADLNRLLTDRAYKEYHRPALTAFFKNQVRQRPQLPDYHFLSAVNDAADVDVLLITGMRDEAPIATLSHLIPNSRMLEIRVTARDYHCWLRGRSDEPIAIPTMES
;
A
#
# COMPACT_ATOMS: atom_id res chain seq x y z
N MET A 1 37.12 10.79 18.83
CA MET A 1 36.52 11.12 17.51
C MET A 1 37.47 11.96 16.66
N ALA A 2 38.66 11.46 16.34
CA ALA A 2 39.60 12.16 15.44
C ALA A 2 40.12 11.21 14.35
N ALA A 3 40.29 11.81 13.16
CA ALA A 3 40.50 11.32 11.81
C ALA A 3 41.32 10.04 11.53
N ALA A 4 40.86 9.29 10.52
CA ALA A 4 41.70 8.77 9.42
C ALA A 4 40.91 8.91 8.09
N PRO A 5 41.51 9.44 7.00
CA PRO A 5 40.81 9.63 5.73
C PRO A 5 40.94 8.44 4.75
N LEU A 6 39.91 8.34 3.90
CA LEU A 6 39.73 7.60 2.64
C LEU A 6 39.19 6.13 2.66
N ASP A 7 37.99 6.05 2.05
CA ASP A 7 37.25 4.94 1.40
C ASP A 7 36.83 3.72 2.22
N PRO A 8 35.73 3.84 3.00
CA PRO A 8 34.49 3.19 2.52
C PRO A 8 33.17 3.92 2.88
N ALA A 9 32.06 3.47 2.29
CA ALA A 9 30.72 3.91 2.69
C ALA A 9 30.43 3.51 4.14
N LYS A 10 29.85 4.43 4.93
CA LYS A 10 29.55 4.22 6.35
C LYS A 10 28.05 3.98 6.56
N VAL A 11 27.70 2.94 7.32
CA VAL A 11 26.35 2.70 7.85
C VAL A 11 26.41 2.94 9.35
N ILE A 12 25.63 3.89 9.85
CA ILE A 12 25.44 4.15 11.27
C ILE A 12 24.06 3.63 11.64
N LEU A 13 23.99 2.63 12.51
CA LEU A 13 22.75 2.04 13.00
C LEU A 13 22.54 2.45 14.45
N GLU A 14 21.46 3.15 14.77
CA GLU A 14 21.11 3.54 16.13
C GLU A 14 19.79 2.90 16.55
N ARG A 15 19.83 2.14 17.65
CA ARG A 15 18.63 1.62 18.31
C ARG A 15 18.20 2.58 19.41
N ILE A 16 17.22 3.43 19.16
CA ILE A 16 16.61 4.27 20.20
C ILE A 16 15.49 3.48 20.86
N GLY A 17 15.85 2.64 21.82
CA GLY A 17 14.90 1.87 22.60
C GLY A 17 14.96 2.25 24.07
N HIS A 18 14.26 3.32 24.48
CA HIS A 18 13.78 3.47 25.85
C HIS A 18 12.47 4.27 25.83
N SER A 19 11.48 3.70 26.52
CA SER A 19 10.06 4.04 26.67
C SER A 19 9.20 4.08 25.40
N SER A 20 8.10 3.33 25.39
CA SER A 20 6.87 3.93 24.89
C SER A 20 6.57 5.08 25.85
N GLU A 21 6.64 6.33 25.40
CA GLU A 21 6.36 7.49 26.23
C GLU A 21 5.00 7.34 26.93
N ASN A 22 4.06 6.61 26.33
CA ASN A 22 2.76 6.28 26.92
C ASN A 22 2.83 5.30 28.10
N THR A 23 3.61 4.20 28.04
CA THR A 23 3.71 3.26 29.17
C THR A 23 4.59 3.84 30.26
N TYR A 24 5.66 4.55 29.90
CA TYR A 24 6.48 5.30 30.85
C TYR A 24 5.69 6.43 31.52
N ALA A 25 4.94 7.24 30.77
CA ALA A 25 4.10 8.29 31.34
C ALA A 25 3.00 7.72 32.24
N ALA A 26 2.35 6.62 31.85
CA ALA A 26 1.35 5.94 32.69
C ALA A 26 1.96 5.32 33.96
N LEU A 27 3.15 4.71 33.86
CA LEU A 27 3.89 4.14 35.00
C LEU A 27 4.36 5.24 35.97
N CYS A 28 4.72 6.43 35.47
CA CYS A 28 5.09 7.59 36.29
C CYS A 28 3.89 8.36 36.86
N GLU A 29 2.74 8.39 36.18
CA GLU A 29 1.54 9.12 36.62
C GLU A 29 0.76 8.37 37.71
N LEU A 30 0.78 7.03 37.70
CA LEU A 30 0.04 6.21 38.66
C LEU A 30 0.86 5.83 39.92
N SER A 31 2.19 6.02 39.91
CA SER A 31 3.09 5.71 41.03
C SER A 31 3.00 6.66 42.24
N GLY A 32 2.02 7.55 42.29
CA GLY A 32 1.57 8.13 43.56
C GLY A 32 2.51 9.18 44.19
N VAL A 33 3.16 9.97 43.36
CA VAL A 33 3.56 11.34 43.73
C VAL A 33 2.31 12.11 44.19
N PRO A 34 2.25 12.69 45.40
CA PRO A 34 0.99 13.20 45.94
C PRO A 34 0.55 14.51 45.28
N GLY A 35 -0.73 14.57 44.88
CA GLY A 35 -1.40 15.78 44.41
C GLY A 35 -2.79 15.51 43.83
N SER A 36 -3.73 15.09 44.67
CA SER A 36 -5.17 15.01 44.37
C SER A 36 -5.75 16.34 43.87
N ALA A 37 -6.77 16.22 43.01
CA ALA A 37 -7.70 17.24 42.50
C ALA A 37 -7.22 18.08 41.30
N LEU A 38 -7.56 17.61 40.09
CA LEU A 38 -8.12 18.39 38.96
C LEU A 38 -8.19 17.48 37.72
N TRP A 39 -9.18 16.59 37.69
CA TRP A 39 -9.60 15.91 36.47
C TRP A 39 -10.71 16.73 35.82
N HIS A 40 -10.34 17.67 34.95
CA HIS A 40 -11.20 18.09 33.86
C HIS A 40 -10.45 17.86 32.54
N ARG A 41 -11.12 17.04 31.72
CA ARG A 41 -10.83 16.72 30.33
C ARG A 41 -10.74 18.00 29.51
N ASP A 42 -9.58 18.29 28.92
CA ASP A 42 -9.52 18.95 27.63
C ASP A 42 -8.20 18.63 26.90
N HIS A 43 -8.33 18.44 25.59
CA HIS A 43 -7.36 17.81 24.69
C HIS A 43 -6.10 18.63 24.39
N GLY A 44 -5.05 17.96 23.92
CA GLY A 44 -4.34 18.37 22.69
C GLY A 44 -3.59 19.71 22.71
N ARG A 45 -3.50 20.37 23.86
CA ARG A 45 -2.61 21.49 24.15
C ARG A 45 -2.02 21.24 25.52
N ASP A 46 -0.92 20.48 25.56
CA ASP A 46 -0.01 20.61 26.70
C ASP A 46 0.43 22.06 26.76
N SER A 47 -0.06 22.81 27.74
CA SER A 47 0.49 24.13 28.01
C SER A 47 1.96 23.96 28.39
N ILE A 48 2.82 24.83 27.89
CA ILE A 48 4.26 24.87 28.23
C ILE A 48 4.46 24.87 29.76
N GLN A 49 3.49 25.38 30.52
CA GLN A 49 3.46 25.40 31.99
C GLN A 49 3.18 24.03 32.63
N GLN A 50 2.35 23.15 32.04
CA GLN A 50 2.15 21.78 32.53
C GLN A 50 3.35 20.88 32.27
N ARG A 51 4.02 21.04 31.12
CA ARG A 51 5.29 20.36 30.84
C ARG A 51 6.41 20.86 31.74
N ALA A 52 6.46 22.16 32.03
CA ALA A 52 7.41 22.74 32.98
C ALA A 52 7.18 22.21 34.40
N ALA A 53 5.94 22.12 34.90
CA ALA A 53 5.62 21.56 36.21
C ALA A 53 5.95 20.04 36.30
N LYS A 54 5.70 19.29 35.22
CA LYS A 54 6.08 17.86 35.09
C LYS A 54 7.60 17.66 35.06
N GLN A 55 8.35 18.53 34.35
CA GLN A 55 9.81 18.53 34.36
C GLN A 55 10.39 18.93 35.72
N GLN A 56 9.80 19.92 36.39
CA GLN A 56 10.23 20.38 37.70
C GLN A 56 10.00 19.30 38.77
N TYR A 57 8.91 18.54 38.68
CA TYR A 57 8.64 17.41 39.57
C TYR A 57 9.56 16.20 39.30
N LEU A 58 9.75 15.82 38.04
CA LEU A 58 10.69 14.74 37.66
C LEU A 58 12.13 15.08 38.10
N SER A 59 12.55 16.34 38.00
CA SER A 59 13.87 16.80 38.48
C SER A 59 14.05 16.71 40.00
N LEU A 60 12.96 16.68 40.77
CA LEU A 60 13.00 16.54 42.24
C LEU A 60 13.12 15.07 42.70
N GLN A 61 12.86 14.10 41.83
CA GLN A 61 13.05 12.66 42.12
C GLN A 61 14.25 12.02 41.42
N GLU A 62 14.87 12.70 40.44
CA GLU A 62 16.10 12.25 39.77
C GLU A 62 17.24 11.96 40.75
N ASP A 63 17.34 12.69 41.88
CA ASP A 63 18.39 12.50 42.89
C ASP A 63 18.26 11.17 43.68
N LYS A 64 17.11 10.46 43.61
CA LYS A 64 16.87 9.16 44.28
C LYS A 64 16.79 7.97 43.31
N ALA A 65 16.81 8.21 42.00
CA ALA A 65 16.67 7.19 40.98
C ALA A 65 18.04 6.60 40.60
N LEU A 66 18.20 5.29 40.75
CA LEU A 66 19.39 4.56 40.33
C LEU A 66 19.19 4.00 38.93
N LEU A 67 20.16 4.23 38.05
CA LEU A 67 20.26 3.53 36.77
C LEU A 67 20.31 2.00 37.00
N LEU A 68 19.69 1.25 36.08
CA LEU A 68 19.72 -0.21 36.14
C LEU A 68 21.17 -0.72 36.08
N SER A 69 21.47 -1.73 36.90
CA SER A 69 22.70 -2.51 36.75
C SER A 69 22.68 -3.28 35.44
N ASP A 70 23.86 -3.64 34.91
CA ASP A 70 23.98 -4.42 33.67
C ASP A 70 23.13 -5.69 33.70
N LYS A 71 23.11 -6.39 34.85
CA LYS A 71 22.35 -7.62 35.02
C LYS A 71 20.84 -7.39 34.98
N ARG A 72 20.33 -6.38 35.70
CA ARG A 72 18.89 -6.05 35.69
C ARG A 72 18.43 -5.60 34.32
N TYR A 73 19.25 -4.83 33.62
CA TYR A 73 18.97 -4.44 32.24
C TYR A 73 18.91 -5.66 31.31
N SER A 74 19.87 -6.58 31.43
CA SER A 74 19.92 -7.83 30.66
C SER A 74 18.68 -8.69 30.92
N ASP A 75 18.27 -8.88 32.18
CA ASP A 75 17.09 -9.69 32.52
C ASP A 75 15.79 -9.09 31.94
N GLY A 76 15.63 -7.76 32.01
CA GLY A 76 14.48 -7.07 31.41
C GLY A 76 14.47 -7.07 29.88
N PHE A 77 15.65 -6.93 29.27
CA PHE A 77 15.81 -7.05 27.81
C PHE A 77 15.46 -8.46 27.32
N ASP A 78 15.86 -9.49 28.06
CA ASP A 78 15.52 -10.88 27.77
C ASP A 78 14.01 -11.09 27.77
N ILE A 79 13.29 -10.55 28.76
CA ILE A 79 11.81 -10.61 28.80
C ILE A 79 11.22 -9.92 27.56
N LEU A 80 11.76 -8.77 27.17
CA LEU A 80 11.30 -8.02 26.01
C LEU A 80 11.50 -8.78 24.70
N VAL A 81 12.56 -9.58 24.58
CA VAL A 81 12.92 -10.28 23.33
C VAL A 81 12.37 -11.72 23.29
N ARG A 82 12.12 -12.35 24.45
CA ARG A 82 11.49 -13.68 24.52
C ARG A 82 10.05 -13.62 24.00
N GLY A 83 9.74 -14.42 22.98
CA GLY A 83 8.41 -14.48 22.34
C GLY A 83 8.23 -13.46 21.21
N SER A 84 7.16 -12.65 21.26
CA SER A 84 6.77 -11.72 20.18
C SER A 84 7.69 -10.51 20.01
N GLY A 85 8.62 -10.26 20.94
CA GLY A 85 9.62 -9.22 20.75
C GLY A 85 10.63 -9.54 19.64
N TRP A 86 10.92 -10.83 19.44
CA TRP A 86 11.79 -11.30 18.37
C TRP A 86 11.09 -11.29 17.00
N THR A 87 9.76 -11.45 16.96
CA THR A 87 9.01 -11.33 15.70
C THR A 87 9.11 -9.92 15.12
N ALA A 88 9.14 -8.87 15.94
CA ALA A 88 9.44 -7.51 15.45
C ALA A 88 10.81 -7.40 14.75
N TYR A 89 11.82 -8.17 15.21
CA TYR A 89 13.12 -8.22 14.54
C TYR A 89 13.05 -8.98 13.21
N GLN A 90 12.44 -10.16 13.23
CA GLN A 90 12.35 -11.05 12.07
C GLN A 90 11.43 -10.52 10.97
N ASP A 91 10.28 -9.95 11.35
CA ASP A 91 9.21 -9.59 10.42
C ASP A 91 9.32 -8.14 9.95
N PHE A 92 10.05 -7.29 10.69
CA PHE A 92 10.19 -5.87 10.36
C PHE A 92 11.64 -5.39 10.30
N VAL A 93 12.39 -5.39 11.42
CA VAL A 93 13.71 -4.73 11.47
C VAL A 93 14.68 -5.29 10.43
N ILE A 94 14.85 -6.63 10.39
CA ILE A 94 15.81 -7.29 9.50
C ILE A 94 15.38 -7.17 8.02
N PRO A 95 14.11 -7.45 7.64
CA PRO A 95 13.65 -7.26 6.26
C PRO A 95 13.81 -5.81 5.76
N GLN A 96 13.46 -4.83 6.59
CA GLN A 96 13.58 -3.41 6.22
C GLN A 96 15.04 -3.00 6.06
N LEU A 97 15.92 -3.44 6.97
CA LEU A 97 17.35 -3.17 6.88
C LEU A 97 17.97 -3.81 5.63
N ASN A 98 17.60 -5.06 5.33
CA ASN A 98 18.06 -5.75 4.12
C ASN A 98 17.60 -5.01 2.85
N GLN A 99 16.33 -4.62 2.77
CA GLN A 99 15.79 -3.87 1.63
C GLN A 99 16.48 -2.51 1.46
N LEU A 100 16.71 -1.78 2.56
CA LEU A 100 17.32 -0.46 2.57
C LEU A 100 18.80 -0.50 2.18
N LEU A 101 19.55 -1.47 2.71
CA LEU A 101 21.00 -1.53 2.52
C LEU A 101 21.43 -2.23 1.23
N THR A 102 20.60 -3.09 0.65
CA THR A 102 20.95 -3.85 -0.58
C THR A 102 21.46 -2.95 -1.72
N PRO A 103 20.78 -1.83 -2.10
CA PRO A 103 21.29 -0.95 -3.16
C PRO A 103 22.65 -0.32 -2.83
N LEU A 104 22.85 0.11 -1.58
CA LEU A 104 24.11 0.65 -1.10
C LEU A 104 25.23 -0.39 -1.19
N PHE A 105 24.95 -1.63 -0.81
CA PHE A 105 25.92 -2.71 -0.85
C PHE A 105 26.20 -3.16 -2.28
N ASN A 106 25.23 -3.15 -3.19
CA ASN A 106 25.44 -3.50 -4.60
C ASN A 106 26.37 -2.53 -5.33
N THR A 107 26.41 -1.27 -4.92
CA THR A 107 27.27 -0.24 -5.52
C THR A 107 28.65 -0.14 -4.86
N ARG A 108 28.91 -0.88 -3.77
CA ARG A 108 30.13 -0.76 -2.96
C ARG A 108 30.79 -2.11 -2.70
N ALA A 109 32.10 -2.15 -2.84
CA ALA A 109 32.90 -3.33 -2.47
C ALA A 109 33.16 -3.41 -0.96
N HIS A 110 33.20 -2.26 -0.28
CA HIS A 110 33.58 -2.15 1.13
C HIS A 110 32.63 -1.22 1.89
N ILE A 111 32.19 -1.69 3.05
CA ILE A 111 31.32 -0.98 3.98
C ILE A 111 32.00 -0.93 5.35
N SER A 112 31.98 0.25 5.99
CA SER A 112 32.21 0.40 7.42
C SER A 112 30.88 0.51 8.14
N ALA A 113 30.70 -0.27 9.20
CA ALA A 113 29.51 -0.24 10.02
C ALA A 113 29.84 0.32 11.41
N LEU A 114 28.96 1.19 11.91
CA LEU A 114 28.93 1.66 13.28
C LEU A 114 27.55 1.36 13.85
N GLU A 115 27.48 0.64 14.97
CA GLU A 115 26.22 0.26 15.61
C GLU A 115 26.17 0.81 17.04
N ILE A 116 25.10 1.52 17.38
CA ILE A 116 24.84 2.08 18.70
C ILE A 116 23.70 1.27 19.31
N GLY A 117 24.00 0.62 20.43
CA GLY A 117 23.06 -0.27 21.09
C GLY A 117 22.82 -1.61 20.39
N PRO A 118 23.87 -2.34 19.94
CA PRO A 118 23.70 -3.66 19.32
C PRO A 118 23.03 -4.67 20.26
N GLY A 119 23.18 -4.53 21.58
CA GLY A 119 22.87 -5.58 22.54
C GLY A 119 23.86 -6.74 22.43
N PRO A 120 23.46 -7.96 22.82
CA PRO A 120 24.38 -9.10 22.91
C PRO A 120 24.85 -9.64 21.55
N LYS A 121 24.16 -9.32 20.45
CA LYS A 121 24.52 -9.69 19.07
C LYS A 121 24.19 -8.55 18.11
N SER A 122 25.05 -8.30 17.13
CA SER A 122 24.82 -7.26 16.11
C SER A 122 23.62 -7.59 15.21
N LEU A 123 22.80 -6.58 14.91
CA LEU A 123 21.70 -6.72 13.95
C LEU A 123 22.20 -6.99 12.53
N LEU A 124 23.35 -6.40 12.18
CA LEU A 124 23.98 -6.57 10.87
C LEU A 124 24.47 -8.02 10.64
N GLY A 125 24.68 -8.79 11.70
CA GLY A 125 25.00 -10.21 11.62
C GLY A 125 23.90 -11.09 11.01
N ASN A 126 22.67 -10.59 11.00
CA ASN A 126 21.50 -11.27 10.42
C ASN A 126 21.29 -10.96 8.93
N LEU A 127 22.12 -10.10 8.33
CA LEU A 127 22.07 -9.82 6.90
C LEU A 127 22.50 -11.05 6.07
N PRO A 128 22.07 -11.17 4.79
CA PRO A 128 22.54 -12.19 3.87
C PRO A 128 24.07 -12.24 3.78
N GLY A 129 24.63 -13.44 3.62
CA GLY A 129 26.09 -13.66 3.61
C GLY A 129 26.84 -12.80 2.60
N SER A 130 26.25 -12.57 1.41
CA SER A 130 26.79 -11.68 0.37
C SER A 130 26.93 -10.22 0.83
N LEU A 131 26.04 -9.75 1.70
CA LEU A 131 26.14 -8.41 2.28
C LEU A 131 27.16 -8.38 3.42
N LYS A 132 27.15 -9.38 4.30
CA LYS A 132 28.08 -9.46 5.45
C LYS A 132 29.55 -9.48 5.03
N GLN A 133 29.88 -10.12 3.90
CA GLN A 133 31.22 -10.13 3.32
C GLN A 133 31.73 -8.74 2.92
N LYS A 134 30.84 -7.78 2.69
CA LYS A 134 31.21 -6.40 2.31
C LYS A 134 31.54 -5.53 3.52
N ILE A 135 31.19 -5.96 4.74
CA ILE A 135 31.53 -5.25 5.98
C ILE A 135 33.00 -5.52 6.30
N LYS A 136 33.83 -4.49 6.13
CA LYS A 136 35.29 -4.55 6.34
C LYS A 136 35.75 -3.94 7.64
N LYS A 137 34.95 -3.04 8.22
CA LYS A 137 35.18 -2.45 9.54
C LYS A 137 33.89 -2.41 10.32
N TYR A 138 33.95 -2.75 11.60
CA TYR A 138 32.81 -2.72 12.50
C TYR A 138 33.20 -2.05 13.82
N THR A 139 32.38 -1.10 14.26
CA THR A 139 32.51 -0.42 15.55
C THR A 139 31.17 -0.47 16.27
N ALA A 140 31.18 -0.77 17.55
CA ALA A 140 29.97 -0.78 18.37
C ALA A 140 30.10 0.14 19.58
N PHE A 141 29.01 0.80 19.94
CA PHE A 141 28.84 1.47 21.22
C PHE A 141 27.74 0.76 22.01
N GLU A 142 28.13 -0.03 23.00
CA GLU A 142 27.22 -0.78 23.86
C GLU A 142 27.43 -0.36 25.32
N ARG A 143 26.40 0.20 25.94
CA ARG A 143 26.50 0.72 27.31
C ARG A 143 26.59 -0.41 28.33
N ASN A 144 25.85 -1.50 28.11
CA ASN A 144 25.76 -2.59 29.06
C ASN A 144 27.03 -3.45 28.98
N GLY A 145 27.80 -3.50 30.06
CA GLY A 145 29.08 -4.21 30.10
C GLY A 145 28.97 -5.73 29.98
N LEU A 146 27.80 -6.33 30.24
CA LEU A 146 27.54 -7.75 29.94
C LEU A 146 27.33 -7.93 28.44
N PHE A 147 26.47 -7.13 27.82
CA PHE A 147 26.21 -7.20 26.38
C PHE A 147 27.44 -6.89 25.53
N ALA A 148 28.28 -5.94 25.95
CA ALA A 148 29.54 -5.67 25.27
C ALA A 148 30.45 -6.92 25.24
N ARG A 149 30.59 -7.63 26.37
CA ARG A 149 31.37 -8.87 26.48
C ARG A 149 30.75 -10.03 25.69
N GLU A 150 29.42 -10.16 25.73
CA GLU A 150 28.69 -11.16 24.93
C GLU A 150 28.84 -10.90 23.43
N LEU A 151 28.79 -9.64 23.01
CA LEU A 151 29.00 -9.23 21.62
C LEU A 151 30.44 -9.53 21.17
N GLU A 152 31.44 -9.21 21.98
CA GLU A 152 32.85 -9.55 21.71
C GLU A 152 33.03 -11.06 21.57
N GLY A 153 32.54 -11.85 22.52
CA GLY A 153 32.62 -13.31 22.46
C GLY A 153 31.87 -13.91 21.27
N TRP A 154 30.71 -13.36 20.91
CA TRP A 154 29.95 -13.76 19.73
C TRP A 154 30.70 -13.44 18.42
N MET A 155 31.38 -12.29 18.35
CA MET A 155 32.21 -11.93 17.19
C MET A 155 33.41 -12.87 17.01
N GLU A 156 34.02 -13.31 18.11
CA GLU A 156 35.16 -14.25 18.10
C GLU A 156 34.74 -15.68 17.73
N THR A 157 33.57 -16.12 18.21
CA THR A 157 33.13 -17.53 18.08
C THR A 157 32.33 -17.80 16.80
N GLU A 158 31.39 -16.93 16.44
CA GLU A 158 30.49 -17.15 15.29
C GLU A 158 30.98 -16.47 14.00
N LEU A 159 32.01 -15.60 14.07
CA LEU A 159 32.60 -14.88 12.93
C LEU A 159 31.55 -14.28 11.96
N PRO A 160 30.60 -13.48 12.46
CA PRO A 160 29.43 -13.02 11.70
C PRO A 160 29.80 -12.15 10.49
N PHE A 161 30.97 -11.50 10.53
CA PHE A 161 31.54 -10.69 9.46
C PHE A 161 32.85 -11.32 8.98
N PRO A 162 32.80 -12.24 8.00
CA PRO A 162 33.94 -13.09 7.63
C PRO A 162 35.08 -12.35 6.89
N SER A 163 34.96 -11.03 6.76
CA SER A 163 35.77 -10.20 5.88
C SER A 163 36.33 -8.96 6.58
N LEU A 164 36.21 -8.87 7.91
CA LEU A 164 36.77 -7.78 8.70
C LEU A 164 38.29 -7.68 8.49
N GLY A 165 38.76 -6.46 8.23
CA GLY A 165 40.18 -6.18 8.08
C GLY A 165 40.91 -6.01 9.41
N ASP A 166 40.19 -5.56 10.45
CA ASP A 166 40.67 -5.33 11.81
C ASP A 166 39.70 -5.99 12.81
N PRO A 167 40.14 -6.32 14.04
CA PRO A 167 39.24 -6.78 15.10
C PRO A 167 38.08 -5.78 15.35
N PRO A 168 36.89 -6.26 15.73
CA PRO A 168 35.77 -5.37 16.05
C PRO A 168 36.14 -4.44 17.21
N ASN A 169 35.79 -3.16 17.09
CA ASN A 169 36.07 -2.17 18.13
C ASN A 169 34.79 -1.89 18.93
N VAL A 170 34.66 -2.48 20.12
CA VAL A 170 33.49 -2.36 21.00
C VAL A 170 33.79 -1.38 22.13
N HIS A 171 32.99 -0.33 22.24
CA HIS A 171 33.14 0.72 23.24
C HIS A 171 32.03 0.67 24.28
N GLN A 172 32.41 0.59 25.56
CA GLN A 172 31.50 0.68 26.70
C GLN A 172 31.25 2.15 27.10
N VAL A 173 30.47 2.87 26.30
CA VAL A 173 30.17 4.29 26.54
C VAL A 173 28.65 4.50 26.57
N PRO A 174 28.11 5.24 27.56
CA PRO A 174 26.69 5.55 27.59
C PRO A 174 26.33 6.53 26.46
N MET A 175 25.64 6.03 25.43
CA MET A 175 25.00 6.86 24.39
C MET A 175 23.46 6.94 24.50
N TYR A 176 22.83 6.14 25.37
CA TYR A 176 21.38 6.19 25.58
C TYR A 176 20.95 7.40 26.42
N GLY A 177 19.93 8.13 25.96
CA GLY A 177 19.32 9.24 26.71
C GLY A 177 19.81 10.64 26.32
N MET A 178 20.64 10.77 25.27
CA MET A 178 21.13 12.07 24.85
C MET A 178 20.03 12.93 24.21
N LYS A 179 19.86 14.16 24.70
CA LYS A 179 18.87 15.13 24.22
C LYS A 179 19.56 16.42 23.73
N PRO A 180 19.09 17.04 22.63
CA PRO A 180 18.02 16.58 21.74
C PRO A 180 18.51 15.56 20.69
N LYS A 181 17.68 14.55 20.38
CA LYS A 181 18.01 13.42 19.48
C LYS A 181 18.49 13.87 18.08
N HIS A 182 17.93 14.96 17.52
CA HIS A 182 18.30 15.42 16.16
C HIS A 182 19.78 15.82 16.03
N LYS A 183 20.41 16.40 17.06
CA LYS A 183 21.83 16.82 16.99
C LYS A 183 22.79 15.65 16.83
N PHE A 184 22.43 14.48 17.34
CA PHE A 184 23.23 13.26 17.19
C PHE A 184 23.15 12.72 15.78
N ILE A 185 21.95 12.72 15.21
CA ILE A 185 21.75 12.36 13.80
C ILE A 185 22.52 13.33 12.91
N GLU A 186 22.47 14.65 13.15
CA GLU A 186 23.30 15.62 12.43
C GLU A 186 24.80 15.35 12.55
N GLN A 187 25.28 15.00 13.75
CA GLN A 187 26.68 14.67 13.95
C GLN A 187 27.08 13.37 13.24
N ALA A 188 26.21 12.35 13.27
CA ALA A 188 26.38 11.11 12.53
C ALA A 188 26.39 11.34 11.01
N LEU A 189 25.53 12.24 10.52
CA LEU A 189 25.50 12.67 9.12
C LEU A 189 26.81 13.33 8.69
N LYS A 190 27.42 14.17 9.55
CA LYS A 190 28.75 14.77 9.30
C LYS A 190 29.87 13.72 9.23
N MET A 191 29.66 12.52 9.76
CA MET A 191 30.64 11.43 9.68
C MET A 191 30.57 10.65 8.37
N LEU A 192 29.48 10.78 7.60
CA LEU A 192 29.32 10.14 6.29
C LEU A 192 30.32 10.73 5.28
N ALA A 193 30.78 9.91 4.34
CA ALA A 193 31.71 10.37 3.31
C ALA A 193 31.01 11.29 2.30
N THR A 194 31.64 12.40 1.93
CA THR A 194 31.12 13.48 1.05
C THR A 194 30.96 13.11 -0.43
N ARG A 195 31.09 11.83 -0.81
CA ARG A 195 30.96 11.39 -2.21
C ARG A 195 29.48 11.13 -2.56
N PRO A 196 29.06 11.28 -3.83
CA PRO A 196 27.65 11.41 -4.26
C PRO A 196 26.67 10.28 -3.87
N HIS A 197 27.14 9.12 -3.40
CA HIS A 197 26.29 8.04 -2.86
C HIS A 197 26.76 7.66 -1.46
N GLY A 198 26.81 8.68 -0.59
CA GLY A 198 27.57 8.73 0.65
C GLY A 198 26.80 8.21 1.86
N GLY A 199 27.04 6.94 2.21
CA GLY A 199 26.67 6.35 3.50
C GLY A 199 25.20 6.50 3.94
N MET A 200 24.89 6.04 5.13
CA MET A 200 23.53 6.08 5.65
C MET A 200 23.51 6.10 7.17
N VAL A 201 22.59 6.85 7.75
CA VAL A 201 22.22 6.76 9.17
C VAL A 201 20.85 6.12 9.25
N VAL A 202 20.71 5.02 9.97
CA VAL A 202 19.47 4.27 10.14
C VAL A 202 19.11 4.27 11.62
N VAL A 203 17.94 4.79 11.94
CA VAL A 203 17.41 4.88 13.29
C VAL A 203 16.21 3.97 13.42
N PHE A 204 16.27 3.05 14.37
CA PHE A 204 15.12 2.27 14.81
C PHE A 204 14.60 2.85 16.11
N HIS A 205 13.31 3.17 16.15
CA HIS A 205 12.67 3.73 17.34
C HIS A 205 11.42 2.92 17.71
N ARG A 206 11.26 2.70 19.01
CA ARG A 206 10.14 1.97 19.61
C ARG A 206 9.21 2.93 20.31
N ASP A 207 8.39 3.62 19.53
CA ASP A 207 7.23 4.39 19.99
C ASP A 207 6.45 4.88 18.75
N GLY A 208 5.45 5.72 18.97
CA GLY A 208 4.84 6.56 17.95
C GLY A 208 5.82 7.55 17.29
N ALA A 209 5.28 8.64 16.76
CA ALA A 209 6.00 9.48 15.80
C ALA A 209 7.27 10.16 16.39
N LEU A 210 8.45 9.78 15.88
CA LEU A 210 9.72 10.44 16.21
C LEU A 210 9.86 11.75 15.43
N ARG A 211 10.00 12.86 16.15
CA ARG A 211 10.18 14.20 15.57
C ARG A 211 11.66 14.57 15.54
N LEU A 212 12.19 14.87 14.35
CA LEU A 212 13.60 15.18 14.13
C LEU A 212 13.82 16.55 13.48
N ASP A 213 12.96 17.51 13.84
CA ASP A 213 12.96 18.94 13.47
C ASP A 213 14.08 19.39 12.53
N GLY A 214 13.73 19.68 11.26
CA GLY A 214 14.68 20.18 10.27
C GLY A 214 15.41 19.09 9.48
N LEU A 215 15.19 17.80 9.79
CA LEU A 215 15.71 16.69 9.02
C LEU A 215 14.64 16.02 8.14
N VAL A 216 15.02 15.68 6.91
CA VAL A 216 14.21 14.87 5.99
C VAL A 216 14.76 13.46 5.86
N CYS A 217 13.86 12.48 5.94
CA CYS A 217 14.18 11.08 5.72
C CYS A 217 14.40 10.79 4.23
N HIS A 218 15.43 9.99 3.95
CA HIS A 218 15.58 9.30 2.68
C HIS A 218 14.53 8.18 2.56
N GLN A 219 14.33 7.40 3.63
CA GLN A 219 13.30 6.35 3.67
C GLN A 219 12.72 6.23 5.09
N THR A 220 11.43 5.90 5.19
CA THR A 220 10.79 5.53 6.45
C THR A 220 9.89 4.31 6.28
N ALA A 221 9.77 3.50 7.33
CA ALA A 221 8.86 2.37 7.41
C ALA A 221 8.31 2.26 8.83
N SER A 222 7.08 1.78 8.99
CA SER A 222 6.45 1.57 10.29
C SER A 222 5.90 0.16 10.45
N PHE A 223 5.86 -0.31 11.69
CA PHE A 223 5.25 -1.56 12.12
C PHE A 223 4.34 -1.29 13.32
N PRO A 224 3.13 -0.73 13.09
CA PRO A 224 2.25 -0.26 14.15
C PRO A 224 1.65 -1.40 14.99
N ALA A 225 1.57 -2.61 14.44
CA ALA A 225 0.98 -3.78 15.07
C ALA A 225 1.96 -4.60 15.91
N GLY A 226 3.19 -4.14 16.14
CA GLY A 226 4.13 -4.84 17.01
C GLY A 226 3.55 -5.04 18.42
N VAL A 227 3.77 -6.21 19.01
CA VAL A 227 3.28 -6.57 20.35
C VAL A 227 4.41 -7.19 21.15
N VAL A 228 4.48 -6.87 22.44
CA VAL A 228 5.33 -7.57 23.42
C VAL A 228 4.42 -8.39 24.33
N SER A 229 4.69 -9.69 24.44
CA SER A 229 4.04 -10.60 25.38
C SER A 229 4.90 -10.77 26.62
N VAL A 230 4.30 -10.56 27.79
CA VAL A 230 4.97 -10.68 29.09
C VAL A 230 4.12 -11.58 29.97
N ALA A 231 4.71 -12.59 30.60
CA ALA A 231 3.97 -13.43 31.53
C ALA A 231 3.45 -12.59 32.70
N ASP A 232 2.22 -12.86 33.12
CA ASP A 232 1.57 -12.19 34.26
C ASP A 232 2.06 -12.77 35.60
N ASP A 233 3.35 -12.62 35.86
CA ASP A 233 4.01 -13.03 37.09
C ASP A 233 4.64 -11.80 37.75
N ASP A 234 4.45 -11.62 39.05
CA ASP A 234 4.90 -10.44 39.79
C ASP A 234 6.40 -10.16 39.60
N LYS A 235 7.23 -11.21 39.63
CA LYS A 235 8.68 -11.07 39.50
C LYS A 235 9.06 -10.71 38.06
N ILE A 236 8.40 -11.30 37.07
CA ILE A 236 8.60 -10.95 35.66
C ILE A 236 8.18 -9.50 35.39
N LEU A 237 7.03 -9.07 35.93
CA LEU A 237 6.53 -7.71 35.80
C LEU A 237 7.44 -6.68 36.45
N ASP A 238 8.08 -7.00 37.57
CA ASP A 238 9.07 -6.11 38.19
C ASP A 238 10.27 -5.85 37.28
N TYR A 239 10.85 -6.90 36.71
CA TYR A 239 11.97 -6.75 35.77
C TYR A 239 11.55 -6.02 34.51
N PHE A 240 10.38 -6.36 33.95
CA PHE A 240 9.85 -5.71 32.77
C PHE A 240 9.59 -4.22 33.00
N ALA A 241 8.86 -3.86 34.05
CA ALA A 241 8.51 -2.47 34.34
C ALA A 241 9.76 -1.64 34.66
N SER A 242 10.68 -2.17 35.46
CA SER A 242 11.96 -1.50 35.76
C SER A 242 12.78 -1.26 34.50
N PHE A 243 12.80 -2.24 33.57
CA PHE A 243 13.47 -2.11 32.29
C PHE A 243 12.85 -1.04 31.38
N ILE A 244 11.51 -1.00 31.30
CA ILE A 244 10.80 0.04 30.53
C ILE A 244 11.00 1.43 31.16
N ALA A 245 11.00 1.51 32.49
CA ALA A 245 11.25 2.74 33.26
C ALA A 245 12.71 3.21 33.13
N GLY A 246 13.66 2.28 33.00
CA GLY A 246 15.09 2.57 32.87
C GLY A 246 15.80 2.87 34.20
N PHE A 247 15.13 2.71 35.34
CA PHE A 247 15.68 2.96 36.68
C PHE A 247 15.01 2.08 37.75
N THR A 248 15.61 2.07 38.94
CA THR A 248 15.05 1.55 40.20
C THR A 248 15.26 2.58 41.32
N MET A 249 14.59 2.45 42.46
CA MET A 249 14.78 3.39 43.58
C MET A 249 15.94 2.94 44.48
N GLN A 250 16.61 3.92 45.10
CA GLN A 250 17.67 3.68 46.06
C GLN A 250 17.14 3.20 47.43
N ASP A 251 15.98 3.71 47.85
CA ASP A 251 15.30 3.30 49.07
C ASP A 251 14.47 2.03 48.83
N LEU A 252 14.62 1.01 49.69
CA LEU A 252 14.00 -0.30 49.49
C LEU A 252 12.48 -0.29 49.68
N ASP A 253 11.98 0.54 50.59
CA ASP A 253 10.54 0.63 50.86
C ASP A 253 9.85 1.44 49.75
N GLU A 254 10.49 2.51 49.26
CA GLU A 254 10.03 3.26 48.07
C GLU A 254 10.10 2.39 46.80
N ASP A 255 11.15 1.59 46.60
CA ASP A 255 11.31 0.67 45.46
C ASP A 255 10.20 -0.39 45.45
N GLU A 256 9.86 -0.96 46.61
CA GLU A 256 8.78 -1.93 46.72
C GLU A 256 7.40 -1.31 46.45
N ALA A 257 7.14 -0.12 47.00
CA ALA A 257 5.89 0.61 46.74
C ALA A 257 5.71 0.92 45.25
N ILE A 258 6.78 1.34 44.57
CA ILE A 258 6.76 1.61 43.13
C ILE A 258 6.55 0.32 42.33
N ARG A 259 7.23 -0.79 42.66
CA ARG A 259 7.03 -2.09 42.01
C ARG A 259 5.58 -2.56 42.10
N VAL A 260 4.96 -2.49 43.28
CA VAL A 260 3.54 -2.82 43.46
C VAL A 260 2.64 -1.97 42.57
N CYS A 261 2.93 -0.67 42.46
CA CYS A 261 2.18 0.20 41.55
C CYS A 261 2.38 -0.21 40.09
N TRP A 262 3.63 -0.41 39.66
CA TRP A 262 3.96 -0.79 38.29
C TRP A 262 3.31 -2.12 37.88
N ARG A 263 3.27 -3.14 38.74
CA ARG A 263 2.53 -4.38 38.47
C ARG A 263 1.05 -4.11 38.20
N ARG A 264 0.42 -3.24 39.00
CA ARG A 264 -0.99 -2.84 38.80
C ARG A 264 -1.18 -2.13 37.45
N VAL A 265 -0.26 -1.23 37.08
CA VAL A 265 -0.28 -0.54 35.79
C VAL A 265 -0.11 -1.52 34.63
N CYS A 266 0.86 -2.43 34.72
CA CYS A 266 1.08 -3.48 33.72
C CYS A 266 -0.19 -4.31 33.50
N ARG A 267 -0.85 -4.74 34.57
CA ARG A 267 -2.11 -5.51 34.49
C ARG A 267 -3.29 -4.69 33.97
N ALA A 268 -3.33 -3.40 34.26
CA ALA A 268 -4.38 -2.50 33.77
C ALA A 268 -4.22 -2.16 32.27
N LEU A 269 -2.98 -2.05 31.78
CA LEU A 269 -2.66 -1.71 30.40
C LEU A 269 -2.48 -2.93 29.49
N GLY A 270 -2.10 -4.08 30.07
CA GLY A 270 -1.83 -5.32 29.36
C GLY A 270 -3.12 -6.03 28.97
N ARG A 271 -3.23 -6.42 27.70
CA ARG A 271 -4.36 -7.19 27.21
C ARG A 271 -4.15 -8.70 27.41
N ARG A 272 -5.23 -9.45 27.61
CA ARG A 272 -5.20 -10.92 27.62
C ARG A 272 -5.92 -11.46 26.40
N GLU A 273 -5.40 -12.53 25.82
CA GLU A 273 -6.09 -13.32 24.80
C GLU A 273 -6.55 -14.64 25.42
N GLU A 274 -7.71 -15.16 24.99
CA GLU A 274 -8.25 -16.42 25.51
C GLU A 274 -7.28 -17.60 25.34
N ALA A 275 -6.48 -17.58 24.28
CA ALA A 275 -5.48 -18.61 24.00
C ALA A 275 -4.26 -18.57 24.95
N GLN A 276 -3.98 -17.43 25.59
CA GLN A 276 -2.86 -17.23 26.51
C GLN A 276 -3.26 -16.33 27.69
N PRO A 277 -4.11 -16.83 28.62
CA PRO A 277 -4.65 -16.02 29.71
C PRO A 277 -3.58 -15.59 30.72
N ASP A 278 -2.48 -16.35 30.82
CA ASP A 278 -1.37 -16.11 31.76
C ASP A 278 -0.35 -15.08 31.23
N HIS A 279 -0.64 -14.43 30.10
CA HIS A 279 0.22 -13.43 29.48
C HIS A 279 -0.50 -12.10 29.29
N LEU A 280 0.25 -11.02 29.46
CA LEU A 280 -0.12 -9.64 29.16
C LEU A 280 0.52 -9.19 27.85
N LEU A 281 -0.30 -8.70 26.93
CA LEU A 281 0.11 -8.21 25.62
C LEU A 281 0.13 -6.68 25.61
N PHE A 282 1.28 -6.09 25.29
CA PHE A 282 1.49 -4.66 25.19
C PHE A 282 1.77 -4.24 23.74
N SER A 283 1.09 -3.20 23.26
CA SER A 283 1.40 -2.60 21.95
C SER A 283 2.82 -2.02 21.95
N SER A 284 3.61 -2.36 20.93
CA SER A 284 5.01 -1.96 20.76
C SER A 284 5.28 -1.63 19.29
N PRO A 285 4.79 -0.48 18.80
CA PRO A 285 5.02 -0.06 17.43
C PRO A 285 6.52 0.20 17.20
N ASN A 286 6.99 -0.10 15.99
CA ASN A 286 8.36 0.20 15.57
C ASN A 286 8.36 1.12 14.36
N ILE A 287 9.32 2.03 14.30
CA ILE A 287 9.58 2.86 13.12
C ILE A 287 11.06 2.76 12.73
N MET A 288 11.31 2.63 11.43
CA MET A 288 12.62 2.79 10.83
C MET A 288 12.68 4.13 10.12
N MET A 289 13.76 4.86 10.32
CA MET A 289 14.04 6.13 9.65
C MET A 289 15.47 6.10 9.11
N ALA A 290 15.63 6.33 7.83
CA ALA A 290 16.91 6.34 7.15
C ALA A 290 17.22 7.73 6.62
N PHE A 291 18.46 8.19 6.85
CA PHE A 291 18.97 9.48 6.42
C PHE A 291 20.22 9.28 5.57
N ASN A 292 20.33 10.08 4.52
CA ASN A 292 21.53 10.22 3.72
C ASN A 292 22.13 11.62 3.98
N GLN A 293 23.24 11.94 3.32
CA GLN A 293 23.90 13.25 3.42
C GLN A 293 23.01 14.46 3.06
N HIS A 294 21.85 14.26 2.43
CA HIS A 294 20.93 15.30 2.00
C HIS A 294 19.80 15.59 3.00
N ALA A 295 19.83 14.96 4.18
CA ALA A 295 18.80 15.13 5.21
C ALA A 295 18.61 16.58 5.70
N THR A 296 19.58 17.48 5.48
CA THR A 296 19.54 18.89 5.91
C THR A 296 19.21 19.87 4.78
N THR A 297 18.77 19.40 3.61
CA THR A 297 18.58 20.21 2.39
C THR A 297 17.22 20.93 2.30
N LEU A 298 16.38 20.84 3.35
CA LEU A 298 15.08 21.51 3.40
C LEU A 298 15.13 23.03 3.14
N PRO A 299 16.14 23.80 3.61
CA PRO A 299 16.27 25.23 3.31
C PRO A 299 16.33 25.53 1.80
N GLU A 300 16.92 24.64 0.99
CA GLU A 300 17.01 24.82 -0.46
C GLU A 300 15.61 24.79 -1.12
N LEU A 301 14.72 23.94 -0.63
CA LEU A 301 13.36 23.81 -1.14
C LEU A 301 12.50 25.02 -0.77
N VAL A 302 12.51 25.41 0.50
CA VAL A 302 11.66 26.52 0.99
C VAL A 302 12.11 27.90 0.51
N ALA A 303 13.33 28.01 -0.04
CA ALA A 303 13.77 29.21 -0.75
C ALA A 303 13.00 29.46 -2.05
N HIS A 304 12.45 28.40 -2.66
CA HIS A 304 11.78 28.46 -3.96
C HIS A 304 10.28 28.16 -3.87
N VAL A 305 9.83 27.47 -2.82
CA VAL A 305 8.45 27.01 -2.71
C VAL A 305 7.82 27.51 -1.41
N PRO A 306 6.61 28.13 -1.45
CA PRO A 306 5.94 28.61 -0.26
C PRO A 306 5.72 27.49 0.77
N LEU A 307 6.13 27.76 2.02
CA LEU A 307 5.79 26.90 3.16
C LEU A 307 4.30 27.05 3.48
N MET A 308 3.66 25.96 3.89
CA MET A 308 2.32 26.04 4.47
C MET A 308 2.40 26.68 5.86
N ASN A 309 1.83 27.89 5.99
CA ASN A 309 1.58 28.54 7.27
C ASN A 309 0.13 28.25 7.73
N GLY A 310 -0.07 27.70 8.93
CA GLY A 310 -1.41 27.46 9.51
C GLY A 310 -1.73 26.01 9.86
N GLU A 311 -2.95 25.74 10.33
CA GLU A 311 -3.38 24.43 10.82
C GLU A 311 -3.40 23.35 9.73
N LYS A 312 -2.91 22.15 10.06
CA LYS A 312 -3.00 20.95 9.22
C LYS A 312 -4.46 20.54 9.02
N VAL A 313 -5.12 20.99 7.96
CA VAL A 313 -6.47 20.50 7.60
C VAL A 313 -6.35 19.15 6.85
N THR A 314 -5.78 18.13 7.50
CA THR A 314 -5.79 16.74 7.01
C THR A 314 -6.95 16.02 7.68
N LYS A 315 -7.81 15.37 6.91
CA LYS A 315 -9.01 14.71 7.42
C LYS A 315 -8.69 13.33 8.00
N ASN A 316 -7.83 12.58 7.32
CA ASN A 316 -7.37 11.29 7.78
C ASN A 316 -6.67 11.43 9.14
N ARG A 317 -7.09 10.62 10.12
CA ARG A 317 -6.58 10.74 11.48
C ARG A 317 -5.19 10.13 11.65
N GLU A 318 -4.95 8.96 11.06
CA GLU A 318 -3.63 8.32 11.11
C GLU A 318 -2.56 9.23 10.51
N ALA A 319 -2.85 9.82 9.34
CA ALA A 319 -1.99 10.81 8.70
C ALA A 319 -1.74 12.05 9.59
N ARG A 320 -2.71 12.49 10.39
CA ARG A 320 -2.55 13.62 11.33
C ARG A 320 -1.58 13.32 12.47
N LEU A 321 -1.46 12.05 12.87
CA LEU A 321 -0.50 11.62 13.90
C LEU A 321 0.94 11.61 13.36
N HIS A 322 1.13 11.72 12.05
CA HIS A 322 2.45 11.84 11.44
C HIS A 322 2.94 13.29 11.44
N PHE A 323 4.22 13.46 11.78
CA PHE A 323 4.94 14.73 11.71
C PHE A 323 5.80 14.74 10.44
N PRO A 324 5.34 15.30 9.31
CA PRO A 324 6.16 15.46 8.12
C PRO A 324 7.34 16.39 8.41
N ALA A 325 8.41 16.28 7.62
CA ALA A 325 9.59 17.14 7.77
C ALA A 325 9.23 18.61 7.53
N LEU A 326 8.42 18.85 6.50
CA LEU A 326 7.72 20.10 6.24
C LEU A 326 6.53 19.85 5.30
N ILE A 327 5.64 20.82 5.24
CA ILE A 327 4.58 20.87 4.23
C ILE A 327 4.78 22.13 3.41
N VAL A 328 4.98 21.98 2.10
CA VAL A 328 4.99 23.09 1.15
C VAL A 328 3.64 23.19 0.46
N ARG A 329 3.23 24.40 0.10
CA ARG A 329 2.00 24.67 -0.66
C ARG A 329 2.35 25.43 -1.95
N PRO A 330 2.71 24.72 -3.02
CA PRO A 330 2.91 25.32 -4.33
C PRO A 330 1.66 26.07 -4.80
N THR A 331 1.82 27.30 -5.27
CA THR A 331 0.75 28.15 -5.82
C THR A 331 0.79 28.29 -7.35
N GLU A 332 1.81 27.71 -7.99
CA GLU A 332 2.01 27.74 -9.44
C GLU A 332 2.73 26.47 -9.89
N VAL A 333 2.62 26.13 -11.17
CA VAL A 333 3.17 24.89 -11.75
C VAL A 333 4.68 24.78 -11.52
N GLN A 334 5.40 25.90 -11.63
CA GLN A 334 6.85 25.95 -11.44
C GLN A 334 7.27 25.52 -10.03
N HIS A 335 6.56 25.95 -8.99
CA HIS A 335 6.80 25.51 -7.61
C HIS A 335 6.67 23.98 -7.44
N VAL A 336 5.74 23.33 -8.15
CA VAL A 336 5.61 21.87 -8.14
C VAL A 336 6.81 21.22 -8.84
N GLN A 337 7.26 21.79 -9.96
CA GLN A 337 8.49 21.34 -10.63
C GLN A 337 9.72 21.48 -9.73
N GLU A 338 9.83 22.56 -8.94
CA GLU A 338 10.92 22.74 -7.96
C GLU A 338 10.91 21.64 -6.90
N CYS A 339 9.73 21.26 -6.39
CA CYS A 339 9.61 20.15 -5.44
C CYS A 339 10.18 18.85 -6.03
N VAL A 340 9.81 18.53 -7.27
CA VAL A 340 10.28 17.32 -7.96
C VAL A 340 11.77 17.41 -8.29
N ARG A 341 12.27 18.57 -8.74
CA ARG A 341 13.70 18.78 -9.01
C ARG A 341 14.55 18.63 -7.75
N TRP A 342 14.08 19.17 -6.63
CA TRP A 342 14.71 18.99 -5.33
C TRP A 342 14.74 17.50 -4.92
N ALA A 343 13.61 16.79 -5.04
CA ALA A 343 13.53 15.36 -4.73
C ALA A 343 14.48 14.52 -5.60
N LEU A 344 14.53 14.78 -6.90
CA LEU A 344 15.44 14.12 -7.85
C LEU A 344 16.91 14.42 -7.56
N LYS A 345 17.24 15.69 -7.29
CA LYS A 345 18.62 16.14 -6.98
C LYS A 345 19.18 15.47 -5.73
N HIS A 346 18.33 15.25 -4.73
CA HIS A 346 18.74 14.79 -3.41
C HIS A 346 18.41 13.31 -3.12
N GLU A 347 17.82 12.61 -4.08
CA GLU A 347 17.36 11.22 -3.94
C GLU A 347 16.41 11.05 -2.75
N LEU A 348 15.45 11.97 -2.63
CA LEU A 348 14.45 12.00 -1.56
C LEU A 348 13.05 11.74 -2.13
N SER A 349 12.16 11.22 -1.28
CA SER A 349 10.76 11.00 -1.64
C SER A 349 9.86 12.15 -1.17
N LEU A 350 8.72 12.28 -1.84
CA LEU A 350 7.66 13.23 -1.55
C LEU A 350 6.35 12.48 -1.25
N THR A 351 5.48 13.12 -0.47
CA THR A 351 4.06 12.78 -0.41
C THR A 351 3.23 13.92 -0.99
N VAL A 352 2.01 13.63 -1.43
CA VAL A 352 1.11 14.62 -2.01
C VAL A 352 -0.17 14.70 -1.18
N VAL A 353 -0.61 15.92 -0.88
CA VAL A 353 -1.85 16.21 -0.16
C VAL A 353 -2.79 16.96 -1.10
N ALA A 354 -3.96 16.37 -1.34
CA ALA A 354 -5.10 17.04 -1.98
C ALA A 354 -6.24 17.18 -0.96
N GLY A 355 -7.27 16.33 -1.03
CA GLY A 355 -8.36 16.30 -0.05
C GLY A 355 -7.97 15.84 1.36
N GLY A 356 -6.76 15.29 1.56
CA GLY A 356 -6.25 14.90 2.89
C GLY A 356 -6.96 13.71 3.55
N HIS A 357 -7.62 12.84 2.76
CA HIS A 357 -8.36 11.66 3.25
C HIS A 357 -7.55 10.36 3.26
N SER A 358 -6.43 10.29 2.53
CA SER A 358 -5.59 9.09 2.47
C SER A 358 -4.64 9.01 3.67
N GLY A 359 -4.40 7.80 4.19
CA GLY A 359 -3.33 7.55 5.16
C GLY A 359 -1.93 7.80 4.60
N HIS A 360 -1.78 7.76 3.26
CA HIS A 360 -0.50 7.92 2.55
C HIS A 360 -0.07 9.39 2.37
N CYS A 361 -0.93 10.37 2.70
CA CYS A 361 -0.67 11.76 2.31
C CYS A 361 0.34 12.48 3.21
N LEU A 362 0.53 12.04 4.45
CA LEU A 362 1.52 12.58 5.39
C LEU A 362 2.30 11.42 5.99
N LEU A 363 3.64 11.45 5.88
CA LEU A 363 4.52 10.44 6.45
C LEU A 363 5.52 11.09 7.42
N PRO A 364 6.01 10.37 8.44
CA PRO A 364 6.97 10.91 9.39
C PRO A 364 8.26 11.40 8.70
N ASN A 365 8.60 12.67 8.90
CA ASN A 365 9.83 13.32 8.44
C ASN A 365 10.05 13.21 6.91
N ILE A 366 8.96 13.13 6.13
CA ILE A 366 8.95 13.25 4.67
C ILE A 366 8.37 14.62 4.29
N VAL A 367 8.79 15.18 3.16
CA VAL A 367 8.21 16.42 2.62
C VAL A 367 6.86 16.13 1.99
N SER A 368 5.85 16.93 2.36
CA SER A 368 4.51 16.83 1.78
C SER A 368 4.20 18.04 0.89
N VAL A 369 3.75 17.76 -0.34
CA VAL A 369 3.33 18.75 -1.34
C VAL A 369 1.82 18.94 -1.26
N ASP A 370 1.39 20.07 -0.72
CA ASP A 370 -0.02 20.44 -0.57
C ASP A 370 -0.54 21.14 -1.82
N MET A 371 -1.38 20.43 -2.58
CA MET A 371 -1.95 20.88 -3.85
C MET A 371 -3.20 21.74 -3.70
N ARG A 372 -3.64 22.06 -2.47
CA ARG A 372 -4.90 22.79 -2.23
C ARG A 372 -4.94 24.23 -2.74
N ALA A 373 -3.82 24.80 -3.20
CA ALA A 373 -3.83 26.08 -3.90
C ALA A 373 -4.21 25.97 -5.39
N PHE A 374 -4.21 24.75 -5.95
CA PHE A 374 -4.75 24.44 -7.28
C PHE A 374 -6.22 24.03 -7.12
N ASP A 375 -7.09 24.99 -6.86
CA ASP A 375 -8.49 24.80 -6.45
C ASP A 375 -9.52 25.30 -7.48
N GLN A 376 -9.11 25.53 -8.73
CA GLN A 376 -9.98 26.03 -9.79
C GLN A 376 -10.75 24.94 -10.53
N VAL A 377 -11.99 25.26 -10.91
CA VAL A 377 -12.85 24.45 -11.78
C VAL A 377 -13.34 25.32 -12.93
N HIS A 378 -13.08 24.88 -14.16
CA HIS A 378 -13.48 25.52 -15.40
C HIS A 378 -14.44 24.63 -16.19
N ILE A 379 -15.50 25.24 -16.74
CA ILE A 379 -16.53 24.55 -17.51
C ILE A 379 -16.47 25.02 -18.96
N LEU A 380 -16.43 24.06 -19.86
CA LEU A 380 -16.52 24.25 -21.31
C LEU A 380 -17.82 23.61 -21.77
N THR A 381 -18.83 24.41 -22.10
CA THR A 381 -20.17 23.91 -22.45
C THR A 381 -20.23 23.21 -23.80
N VAL A 382 -19.23 23.43 -24.66
CA VAL A 382 -19.04 22.72 -25.93
C VAL A 382 -17.56 22.36 -26.06
N GLY A 383 -17.23 21.08 -25.92
CA GLY A 383 -15.91 20.54 -26.19
C GLY A 383 -15.67 20.28 -27.68
N ASP A 384 -14.44 19.90 -28.04
CA ASP A 384 -14.05 19.62 -29.43
C ASP A 384 -14.87 18.47 -30.06
N ASP A 385 -15.45 17.58 -29.26
CA ASP A 385 -16.30 16.45 -29.64
C ASP A 385 -17.81 16.72 -29.47
N GLY A 386 -18.19 17.96 -29.10
CA GLY A 386 -19.56 18.37 -28.84
C GLY A 386 -20.08 18.05 -27.42
N ASN A 387 -19.31 17.36 -26.58
CA ASN A 387 -19.68 17.11 -25.19
C ASN A 387 -19.15 18.23 -24.27
N PRO A 388 -19.84 18.56 -23.16
CA PRO A 388 -19.30 19.51 -22.20
C PRO A 388 -18.08 18.92 -21.50
N LEU A 389 -17.07 19.76 -21.23
CA LEU A 389 -15.86 19.38 -20.51
C LEU A 389 -15.74 20.16 -19.21
N VAL A 390 -15.20 19.51 -18.17
CA VAL A 390 -14.92 20.14 -16.88
C VAL A 390 -13.45 19.95 -16.57
N VAL A 391 -12.69 21.04 -16.52
CA VAL A 391 -11.28 21.03 -16.09
C VAL A 391 -11.25 21.36 -14.61
N ALA A 392 -10.84 20.40 -13.78
CA ALA A 392 -10.74 20.57 -12.34
C ALA A 392 -9.30 20.39 -11.90
N GLU A 393 -8.80 21.35 -11.12
CA GLU A 393 -7.50 21.27 -10.50
C GLU A 393 -7.48 20.26 -9.32
N SER A 394 -6.31 19.72 -9.01
CA SER A 394 -6.19 18.58 -8.08
C SER A 394 -6.41 18.93 -6.61
N GLY A 395 -6.34 20.22 -6.26
CA GLY A 395 -6.68 20.75 -4.95
C GLY A 395 -8.18 20.87 -4.70
N CYS A 396 -9.02 20.84 -5.75
CA CYS A 396 -10.47 20.91 -5.60
C CYS A 396 -11.02 19.74 -4.78
N LYS A 397 -12.01 20.03 -3.92
CA LYS A 397 -12.84 18.98 -3.34
C LYS A 397 -13.97 18.62 -4.29
N THR A 398 -14.48 17.40 -4.16
CA THR A 398 -15.60 16.92 -4.97
C THR A 398 -16.83 17.81 -4.81
N GLY A 399 -17.10 18.31 -3.59
CA GLY A 399 -18.21 19.23 -3.35
C GLY A 399 -18.11 20.54 -4.13
N ASP A 400 -16.90 21.09 -4.28
CA ASP A 400 -16.67 22.33 -5.03
C ASP A 400 -16.91 22.11 -6.54
N ILE A 401 -16.48 20.94 -7.05
CA ILE A 401 -16.71 20.52 -8.44
C ILE A 401 -18.20 20.29 -8.70
N ILE A 402 -18.88 19.53 -7.82
CA ILE A 402 -20.32 19.27 -7.92
C ILE A 402 -21.10 20.58 -7.89
N GLY A 403 -20.86 21.45 -6.91
CA GLY A 403 -21.57 22.73 -6.79
C GLY A 403 -21.44 23.60 -8.05
N ARG A 404 -20.23 23.71 -8.61
CA ARG A 404 -19.99 24.48 -9.85
C ARG A 404 -20.62 23.84 -11.08
N THR A 405 -20.52 22.52 -11.22
CA THR A 405 -21.09 21.81 -12.39
C THR A 405 -22.61 21.81 -12.36
N MET A 406 -23.22 21.58 -11.20
CA MET A 406 -24.68 21.64 -11.02
C MET A 406 -25.24 23.02 -11.37
N ALA A 407 -24.54 24.10 -10.98
CA ALA A 407 -24.92 25.47 -11.35
C ALA A 407 -24.91 25.72 -12.87
N ALA A 408 -24.15 24.93 -13.63
CA ALA A 408 -24.12 24.93 -15.09
C ALA A 408 -25.05 23.87 -15.74
N GLY A 409 -25.87 23.17 -14.95
CA GLY A 409 -26.73 22.07 -15.43
C GLY A 409 -25.98 20.79 -15.78
N LEU A 410 -24.75 20.61 -15.27
CA LEU A 410 -23.86 19.50 -15.57
C LEU A 410 -23.49 18.68 -14.32
N THR A 411 -22.95 17.48 -14.54
CA THR A 411 -22.29 16.67 -13.51
C THR A 411 -21.12 15.88 -14.07
N VAL A 412 -20.15 15.55 -13.22
CA VAL A 412 -18.98 14.71 -13.54
C VAL A 412 -18.64 13.69 -12.45
N LEU A 413 -19.10 13.91 -11.22
CA LEU A 413 -18.72 13.16 -10.03
C LEU A 413 -19.96 12.98 -9.14
N GLY A 414 -20.10 11.81 -8.52
CA GLY A 414 -21.16 11.52 -7.55
C GLY A 414 -20.60 11.04 -6.20
N ALA A 415 -19.45 11.57 -5.77
CA ALA A 415 -18.75 11.07 -4.59
C ALA A 415 -18.69 12.08 -3.44
N GLN A 416 -18.29 11.61 -2.27
CA GLN A 416 -18.34 12.36 -1.01
C GLN A 416 -17.81 13.81 -1.11
N PRO A 417 -18.54 14.86 -0.65
CA PRO A 417 -18.17 16.24 -0.92
C PRO A 417 -16.81 16.68 -0.37
N SER A 418 -16.36 16.08 0.74
CA SER A 418 -15.12 16.47 1.43
C SER A 418 -13.84 15.88 0.81
N VAL A 419 -13.94 14.84 -0.02
CA VAL A 419 -12.79 14.18 -0.66
C VAL A 419 -12.24 15.02 -1.81
N GLY A 420 -11.00 14.76 -2.24
CA GLY A 420 -10.36 15.46 -3.37
C GLY A 420 -9.69 14.48 -4.35
N ALA A 421 -8.67 14.95 -5.07
CA ALA A 421 -8.06 14.22 -6.19
C ALA A 421 -7.64 12.77 -5.93
N GLY A 422 -7.18 12.46 -4.72
CA GLY A 422 -6.82 11.10 -4.36
C GLY A 422 -7.94 10.07 -4.63
N LEU A 423 -9.22 10.47 -4.59
CA LEU A 423 -10.34 9.58 -4.87
C LEU A 423 -10.52 9.33 -6.38
N TRP A 424 -10.69 10.37 -7.18
CA TRP A 424 -10.99 10.23 -8.61
C TRP A 424 -9.77 9.82 -9.45
N LEU A 425 -8.56 9.91 -8.90
CA LEU A 425 -7.35 9.26 -9.47
C LEU A 425 -7.24 7.76 -9.14
N GLN A 426 -8.06 7.24 -8.24
CA GLN A 426 -8.03 5.86 -7.76
C GLN A 426 -9.32 5.08 -8.04
N GLY A 427 -10.10 5.51 -9.03
CA GLY A 427 -11.43 4.99 -9.32
C GLY A 427 -12.48 6.07 -9.08
N GLY A 428 -12.95 6.18 -7.83
CA GLY A 428 -14.02 7.11 -7.45
C GLY A 428 -15.39 6.49 -7.61
N ILE A 429 -15.72 5.59 -6.69
CA ILE A 429 -17.08 5.04 -6.51
C ILE A 429 -17.97 6.11 -5.88
N GLY A 430 -19.20 6.24 -6.38
CA GLY A 430 -20.19 7.19 -5.91
C GLY A 430 -21.55 6.98 -6.57
N HIS A 431 -22.51 7.87 -6.30
CA HIS A 431 -23.92 7.75 -6.71
C HIS A 431 -24.15 7.68 -8.23
N LEU A 432 -23.20 8.17 -9.03
CA LEU A 432 -23.25 8.12 -10.49
C LEU A 432 -22.62 6.86 -11.08
N ALA A 433 -22.01 5.99 -10.26
CA ALA A 433 -21.21 4.87 -10.73
C ALA A 433 -22.00 3.93 -11.66
N ARG A 434 -23.21 3.53 -11.27
CA ARG A 434 -24.06 2.66 -12.10
C ARG A 434 -24.51 3.31 -13.41
N LEU A 435 -24.63 4.64 -13.46
CA LEU A 435 -25.11 5.37 -14.63
C LEU A 435 -23.99 5.70 -15.64
N TYR A 436 -22.82 6.13 -15.17
CA TYR A 436 -21.73 6.66 -16.01
C TYR A 436 -20.36 6.01 -15.78
N GLY A 437 -20.25 5.06 -14.85
CA GLY A 437 -18.98 4.45 -14.46
C GLY A 437 -18.31 5.22 -13.32
N LEU A 438 -17.10 4.82 -12.95
CA LEU A 438 -16.33 5.47 -11.90
C LEU A 438 -15.97 6.90 -12.31
N ALA A 439 -15.70 7.76 -11.33
CA ALA A 439 -15.21 9.12 -11.60
C ALA A 439 -14.01 9.15 -12.58
N SER A 440 -13.07 8.24 -12.36
CA SER A 440 -11.89 8.05 -13.21
C SER A 440 -12.23 7.69 -14.65
N ASP A 441 -13.36 7.01 -14.92
CA ASP A 441 -13.78 6.64 -16.27
C ASP A 441 -14.11 7.85 -17.13
N SER A 442 -14.57 8.92 -16.48
CA SER A 442 -14.88 10.21 -17.12
C SER A 442 -13.64 11.08 -17.34
N ILE A 443 -12.46 10.72 -16.84
CA ILE A 443 -11.21 11.42 -17.15
C ILE A 443 -10.82 11.13 -18.60
N ILE A 444 -10.67 12.21 -19.38
CA ILE A 444 -10.23 12.16 -20.77
C ILE A 444 -8.86 12.82 -20.99
N GLY A 445 -8.40 13.63 -20.04
CA GLY A 445 -7.07 14.24 -20.08
C GLY A 445 -6.60 14.75 -18.73
N ALA A 446 -5.31 15.08 -18.63
CA ALA A 446 -4.69 15.58 -17.42
C ALA A 446 -3.45 16.41 -17.70
N VAL A 447 -3.14 17.33 -16.79
CA VAL A 447 -1.86 18.02 -16.69
C VAL A 447 -1.09 17.45 -15.51
N VAL A 448 0.11 16.93 -15.74
CA VAL A 448 0.89 16.20 -14.72
C VAL A 448 2.34 16.65 -14.72
N ILE A 449 2.94 16.84 -13.55
CA ILE A 449 4.39 16.95 -13.42
C ILE A 449 4.99 15.55 -13.36
N SER A 450 5.83 15.23 -14.34
CA SER A 450 6.62 13.99 -14.37
C SER A 450 7.57 13.95 -13.18
N VAL A 451 7.56 12.87 -12.41
CA VAL A 451 8.52 12.64 -11.33
C VAL A 451 9.82 11.99 -11.80
N GLU A 452 9.89 11.59 -13.07
CA GLU A 452 11.13 11.17 -13.73
C GLU A 452 12.00 12.38 -14.11
N SER A 453 11.38 13.44 -14.66
CA SER A 453 12.11 14.53 -15.33
C SER A 453 11.76 15.95 -14.85
N SER A 454 10.73 16.12 -14.00
CA SER A 454 10.13 17.40 -13.63
C SER A 454 9.43 18.17 -14.75
N HIS A 455 9.30 17.60 -15.95
CA HIS A 455 8.57 18.25 -17.05
C HIS A 455 7.06 18.28 -16.81
N VAL A 456 6.42 19.32 -17.35
CA VAL A 456 4.96 19.44 -17.39
C VAL A 456 4.43 18.65 -18.59
N LEU A 457 3.56 17.68 -18.33
CA LEU A 457 3.00 16.79 -19.34
C LEU A 457 1.52 17.08 -19.54
N CYS A 458 1.11 17.30 -20.79
CA CYS A 458 -0.30 17.30 -21.20
C CYS A 458 -0.66 15.94 -21.79
N VAL A 459 -1.52 15.21 -21.10
CA VAL A 459 -1.85 13.82 -21.34
C VAL A 459 -3.32 13.69 -21.75
N GLY A 460 -3.62 12.93 -22.80
CA GLY A 460 -5.02 12.77 -23.27
C GLY A 460 -5.58 14.05 -23.89
N HIS A 461 -6.87 14.32 -23.69
CA HIS A 461 -7.54 15.52 -24.20
C HIS A 461 -7.53 16.61 -23.13
N VAL A 462 -6.59 17.55 -23.26
CA VAL A 462 -6.52 18.78 -22.46
C VAL A 462 -6.84 19.95 -23.39
N PRO A 463 -7.83 20.79 -23.10
CA PRO A 463 -8.16 21.94 -23.95
C PRO A 463 -6.98 22.91 -24.03
N LYS A 464 -6.64 23.41 -25.23
CA LYS A 464 -5.41 24.19 -25.48
C LYS A 464 -5.21 25.39 -24.55
N GLN A 465 -6.29 26.08 -24.19
CA GLN A 465 -6.27 27.21 -23.27
C GLN A 465 -5.85 26.86 -21.82
N HIS A 466 -5.89 25.57 -21.47
CA HIS A 466 -5.48 25.05 -20.17
C HIS A 466 -4.10 24.34 -20.23
N TRP A 467 -3.34 24.49 -21.31
CA TRP A 467 -1.96 23.99 -21.38
C TRP A 467 -1.02 24.96 -20.66
N PRO A 468 -0.30 24.52 -19.62
CA PRO A 468 0.72 25.37 -19.01
C PRO A 468 1.85 25.70 -19.98
N VAL A 469 2.54 26.80 -19.72
CA VAL A 469 3.74 27.19 -20.47
C VAL A 469 4.80 26.09 -20.37
N GLY A 470 5.38 25.71 -21.51
CA GLY A 470 6.40 24.66 -21.59
C GLY A 470 5.86 23.23 -21.45
N ALA A 471 4.54 23.04 -21.40
CA ALA A 471 3.96 21.70 -21.37
C ALA A 471 4.15 20.96 -22.70
N VAL A 472 4.50 19.69 -22.61
CA VAL A 472 4.70 18.79 -23.75
C VAL A 472 3.74 17.61 -23.68
N ARG A 473 3.43 17.02 -24.84
CA ARG A 473 2.72 15.75 -24.91
C ARG A 473 3.74 14.63 -25.10
N PRO A 474 3.86 13.68 -24.16
CA PRO A 474 4.80 12.57 -24.33
C PRO A 474 4.25 11.55 -25.34
N GLU A 475 5.13 10.75 -25.95
CA GLU A 475 4.73 9.72 -26.92
C GLU A 475 3.85 8.63 -26.29
N ASP A 476 4.18 8.24 -25.06
CA ASP A 476 3.47 7.24 -24.25
C ASP A 476 2.26 7.83 -23.49
N HIS A 477 1.75 9.00 -23.88
CA HIS A 477 0.64 9.67 -23.17
C HIS A 477 -0.61 8.79 -23.02
N LYS A 478 -0.83 7.79 -23.89
CA LYS A 478 -1.97 6.88 -23.76
C LYS A 478 -1.81 5.94 -22.56
N ASP A 479 -0.60 5.48 -22.29
CA ASP A 479 -0.30 4.64 -21.13
C ASP A 479 -0.39 5.45 -19.83
N LEU A 480 0.11 6.69 -19.84
CA LEU A 480 -0.02 7.58 -18.68
C LEU A 480 -1.49 7.97 -18.43
N LEU A 481 -2.28 8.24 -19.47
CA LEU A 481 -3.72 8.48 -19.31
C LEU A 481 -4.42 7.25 -18.70
N TRP A 482 -4.13 6.06 -19.23
CA TRP A 482 -4.65 4.81 -18.70
C TRP A 482 -4.29 4.63 -17.20
N ALA A 483 -3.05 4.95 -16.83
CA ALA A 483 -2.55 4.87 -15.46
C ALA A 483 -3.25 5.86 -14.52
N ILE A 484 -3.50 7.09 -14.99
CA ILE A 484 -4.23 8.14 -14.27
C ILE A 484 -5.65 7.70 -13.92
N LYS A 485 -6.29 6.91 -14.81
CA LYS A 485 -7.63 6.35 -14.62
C LYS A 485 -7.62 5.16 -13.65
N GLY A 486 -7.21 5.38 -12.40
CA GLY A 486 -7.28 4.37 -11.34
C GLY A 486 -6.03 4.20 -10.49
N ALA A 487 -4.86 4.64 -10.94
CA ALA A 487 -3.61 4.58 -10.18
C ALA A 487 -2.82 5.91 -10.26
N GLY A 488 -3.49 7.02 -10.57
CA GLY A 488 -2.84 8.29 -10.93
C GLY A 488 -1.98 8.92 -9.83
N THR A 489 -2.22 8.56 -8.57
CA THR A 489 -1.40 8.99 -7.43
C THR A 489 0.04 8.45 -7.46
N ASN A 490 0.37 7.52 -8.36
CA ASN A 490 1.66 6.82 -8.40
C ASN A 490 2.65 7.31 -9.45
N PHE A 491 2.20 8.08 -10.45
CA PHE A 491 2.95 8.30 -11.70
C PHE A 491 3.33 9.77 -11.95
N GLY A 492 3.00 10.67 -11.03
CA GLY A 492 3.34 12.09 -11.13
C GLY A 492 2.51 12.94 -10.18
N ILE A 493 2.82 14.23 -10.11
CA ILE A 493 2.00 15.19 -9.35
C ILE A 493 0.99 15.80 -10.33
N VAL A 494 -0.27 15.38 -10.21
CA VAL A 494 -1.37 15.87 -11.07
C VAL A 494 -1.69 17.32 -10.69
N ILE A 495 -1.65 18.22 -11.68
CA ILE A 495 -2.06 19.62 -11.55
C ILE A 495 -3.57 19.74 -11.76
N SER A 496 -4.08 19.17 -12.85
CA SER A 496 -5.50 19.19 -13.20
C SER A 496 -5.91 17.99 -14.04
N VAL A 497 -7.21 17.71 -14.05
CA VAL A 497 -7.83 16.71 -14.92
C VAL A 497 -8.95 17.33 -15.73
N THR A 498 -9.13 16.82 -16.94
CA THR A 498 -10.28 17.12 -17.81
C THR A 498 -11.25 15.95 -17.75
N PHE A 499 -12.44 16.22 -17.24
CA PHE A 499 -13.57 15.29 -17.22
C PHE A 499 -14.48 15.54 -18.41
N LYS A 500 -15.07 14.45 -18.93
CA LYS A 500 -16.28 14.50 -19.73
C LYS A 500 -17.48 14.79 -18.82
N GLY A 501 -18.23 15.85 -19.14
CA GLY A 501 -19.46 16.25 -18.45
C GLY A 501 -20.70 15.54 -18.96
N TYR A 502 -21.68 15.40 -18.07
CA TYR A 502 -23.02 14.85 -18.35
C TYR A 502 -24.08 15.83 -17.86
N GLN A 503 -25.32 15.67 -18.32
CA GLN A 503 -26.45 16.46 -17.82
C GLN A 503 -26.70 16.16 -16.34
N ALA A 504 -26.89 17.21 -15.53
CA ALA A 504 -27.20 17.09 -14.11
C ALA A 504 -28.54 16.36 -13.88
N PRO A 505 -28.57 15.28 -13.09
CA PRO A 505 -29.82 14.64 -12.68
C PRO A 505 -30.38 15.25 -11.39
N THR A 506 -31.68 15.05 -11.18
CA THR A 506 -32.33 15.08 -9.85
C THR A 506 -32.46 13.66 -9.31
N TYR A 507 -32.44 13.51 -7.99
CA TYR A 507 -32.51 12.22 -7.31
C TYR A 507 -33.78 12.10 -6.50
N CYS A 508 -34.43 10.94 -6.56
CA CYS A 508 -35.41 10.53 -5.56
C CYS A 508 -34.77 9.54 -4.60
N VAL A 509 -34.65 9.94 -3.34
CA VAL A 509 -34.03 9.16 -2.26
C VAL A 509 -35.11 8.59 -1.36
N ARG A 510 -35.00 7.29 -1.07
CA ARG A 510 -35.92 6.55 -0.21
C ARG A 510 -35.13 5.78 0.84
N ASN A 511 -35.60 5.84 2.08
CA ASN A 511 -34.92 5.20 3.21
C ASN A 511 -35.86 4.25 3.96
N TRP A 512 -35.31 3.15 4.47
CA TRP A 512 -35.96 2.17 5.34
C TRP A 512 -35.03 1.81 6.50
N VAL A 513 -35.59 1.66 7.70
CA VAL A 513 -34.92 1.09 8.87
C VAL A 513 -35.76 -0.06 9.39
N VAL A 514 -35.19 -1.27 9.41
CA VAL A 514 -35.85 -2.46 9.94
C VAL A 514 -35.08 -2.97 11.14
N PRO A 515 -35.66 -2.97 12.36
CA PRO A 515 -35.06 -3.61 13.52
C PRO A 515 -35.07 -5.13 13.32
N LEU A 516 -33.93 -5.76 13.60
CA LEU A 516 -33.72 -7.20 13.45
C LEU A 516 -33.73 -7.86 14.82
N THR A 517 -34.34 -9.03 14.89
CA THR A 517 -34.45 -9.85 16.09
C THR A 517 -33.21 -10.72 16.30
N ASP A 518 -32.65 -11.27 15.22
CA ASP A 518 -31.47 -12.15 15.27
C ASP A 518 -30.68 -12.20 13.95
N SER A 519 -29.62 -13.02 13.95
CA SER A 519 -28.78 -13.23 12.77
C SER A 519 -29.45 -14.02 11.64
N LEU A 520 -30.50 -14.80 11.91
CA LEU A 520 -31.23 -15.55 10.90
C LEU A 520 -32.09 -14.60 10.07
N GLU A 521 -32.82 -13.71 10.72
CA GLU A 521 -33.60 -12.66 10.07
C GLU A 521 -32.69 -11.77 9.21
N ALA A 522 -31.55 -11.33 9.74
CA ALA A 522 -30.55 -10.56 8.99
C ALA A 522 -30.14 -11.26 7.68
N ARG A 523 -29.89 -12.58 7.73
CA ARG A 523 -29.50 -13.37 6.55
C ARG A 523 -30.63 -13.48 5.53
N VAL A 524 -31.88 -13.62 5.98
CA VAL A 524 -33.05 -13.68 5.09
C VAL A 524 -33.23 -12.34 4.39
N MET A 525 -33.25 -11.24 5.15
CA MET A 525 -33.45 -9.90 4.58
C MET A 525 -32.34 -9.49 3.61
N LEU A 526 -31.07 -9.78 3.93
CA LEU A 526 -29.97 -9.56 2.98
C LEU A 526 -30.10 -10.42 1.72
N SER A 527 -30.62 -11.65 1.85
CA SER A 527 -30.87 -12.51 0.69
C SER A 527 -31.98 -11.96 -0.20
N ASP A 528 -33.02 -11.37 0.37
CA ASP A 528 -34.11 -10.76 -0.39
C ASP A 528 -33.69 -9.41 -0.99
N PHE A 529 -32.90 -8.63 -0.26
CA PHE A 529 -32.23 -7.44 -0.79
C PHE A 529 -31.36 -7.77 -2.01
N ASN A 530 -30.56 -8.85 -1.95
CA ASN A 530 -29.73 -9.28 -3.07
C ASN A 530 -30.56 -9.56 -4.34
N LYS A 531 -31.72 -10.22 -4.20
CA LYS A 531 -32.63 -10.47 -5.33
C LYS A 531 -33.12 -9.15 -5.94
N VAL A 532 -33.56 -8.20 -5.11
CA VAL A 532 -33.99 -6.89 -5.62
C VAL A 532 -32.84 -6.15 -6.30
N ALA A 533 -31.66 -6.10 -5.67
CA ALA A 533 -30.49 -5.41 -6.20
C ALA A 533 -30.05 -5.96 -7.57
N SER A 534 -30.37 -7.22 -7.88
CA SER A 534 -30.12 -7.83 -9.19
C SER A 534 -31.09 -7.37 -10.30
N GLU A 535 -32.24 -6.82 -9.93
CA GLU A 535 -33.33 -6.46 -10.87
C GLU A 535 -33.49 -4.94 -11.04
N ILE A 536 -32.81 -4.12 -10.24
CA ILE A 536 -32.94 -2.66 -10.31
C ILE A 536 -32.37 -2.09 -11.62
N PRO A 537 -33.05 -1.09 -12.23
CA PRO A 537 -32.58 -0.47 -13.46
C PRO A 537 -31.28 0.33 -13.25
N ARG A 538 -30.63 0.69 -14.35
CA ARG A 538 -29.29 1.34 -14.35
C ARG A 538 -29.27 2.71 -13.65
N ASN A 539 -30.36 3.46 -13.73
CA ASN A 539 -30.51 4.77 -13.10
C ASN A 539 -30.87 4.69 -11.61
N LEU A 540 -31.03 3.48 -11.07
CA LEU A 540 -31.33 3.22 -9.68
C LEU A 540 -30.14 2.52 -9.02
N SER A 541 -29.85 2.91 -7.79
CA SER A 541 -28.88 2.24 -6.92
C SER A 541 -29.53 1.97 -5.57
N ALA A 542 -29.04 0.95 -4.89
CA ALA A 542 -29.53 0.54 -3.57
C ALA A 542 -28.35 0.13 -2.69
N ASP A 543 -28.29 0.69 -1.50
CA ASP A 543 -27.28 0.41 -0.49
C ASP A 543 -27.97 -0.17 0.75
N ALA A 544 -27.38 -1.23 1.31
CA ALA A 544 -27.85 -1.88 2.53
C ALA A 544 -26.80 -1.80 3.63
N TYR A 545 -27.27 -1.56 4.85
CA TYR A 545 -26.44 -1.28 6.02
C TYR A 545 -26.85 -2.16 7.18
N LEU A 546 -25.93 -2.99 7.66
CA LEU A 546 -26.08 -3.64 8.95
C LEU A 546 -25.34 -2.82 10.00
N TYR A 547 -26.07 -2.36 11.01
CA TYR A 547 -25.50 -1.59 12.10
C TYR A 547 -26.19 -1.91 13.43
N TRP A 548 -25.47 -1.64 14.51
CA TRP A 548 -25.96 -1.85 15.87
C TRP A 548 -26.32 -0.50 16.48
N ASP A 549 -27.54 -0.36 16.99
CA ASP A 549 -28.01 0.84 17.67
C ASP A 549 -28.96 0.47 18.82
N ASN A 550 -28.89 1.20 19.93
CA ASN A 550 -29.76 1.00 21.11
C ASN A 550 -29.92 -0.47 21.55
N ASN A 551 -28.82 -1.23 21.56
CA ASN A 551 -28.77 -2.67 21.89
C ASN A 551 -29.57 -3.59 20.95
N GLN A 552 -29.79 -3.15 19.72
CA GLN A 552 -30.51 -3.92 18.70
C GLN A 552 -29.80 -3.82 17.34
N LEU A 553 -29.79 -4.92 16.60
CA LEU A 553 -29.30 -4.95 15.22
C LEU A 553 -30.35 -4.34 14.29
N HIS A 554 -29.93 -3.54 13.33
CA HIS A 554 -30.81 -2.93 12.33
C HIS A 554 -30.31 -3.19 10.92
N LEU A 555 -31.25 -3.31 9.98
CA LEU A 555 -31.02 -3.21 8.55
C LEU A 555 -31.53 -1.85 8.07
N GLY A 556 -30.60 -0.97 7.70
CA GLY A 556 -30.89 0.24 6.96
C GLY A 556 -30.82 -0.01 5.46
N VAL A 557 -31.71 0.57 4.67
CA VAL A 557 -31.62 0.55 3.21
C VAL A 557 -31.86 1.95 2.66
N THR A 558 -30.97 2.41 1.80
CA THR A 558 -31.19 3.62 0.99
C THR A 558 -31.25 3.25 -0.48
N MET A 559 -32.29 3.73 -1.17
CA MET A 559 -32.36 3.70 -2.62
C MET A 559 -32.36 5.11 -3.17
N PHE A 560 -31.59 5.34 -4.23
CA PHE A 560 -31.57 6.62 -4.92
C PHE A 560 -31.70 6.42 -6.43
N GLU A 561 -32.71 7.09 -7.01
CA GLU A 561 -33.04 7.04 -8.43
C GLU A 561 -32.64 8.35 -9.11
N ALA A 562 -31.75 8.30 -10.08
CA ALA A 562 -31.34 9.46 -10.87
C ALA A 562 -32.27 9.64 -12.09
N SER A 563 -32.71 10.87 -12.34
CA SER A 563 -33.48 11.24 -13.53
C SER A 563 -33.08 12.62 -14.05
N THR A 564 -33.04 12.78 -15.36
CA THR A 564 -32.92 14.08 -16.05
C THR A 564 -34.27 14.64 -16.49
N SER A 565 -35.37 13.92 -16.25
CA SER A 565 -36.76 14.33 -16.55
C SER A 565 -37.63 14.36 -15.29
N MET A 566 -38.61 15.27 -15.23
CA MET A 566 -39.50 15.43 -14.06
C MET A 566 -40.60 14.35 -13.92
N LEU A 567 -40.51 13.22 -14.65
CA LEU A 567 -41.53 12.16 -14.59
C LEU A 567 -41.52 11.44 -13.23
N ALA A 568 -42.72 11.07 -12.77
CA ALA A 568 -43.00 10.61 -11.41
C ALA A 568 -42.19 9.37 -11.00
N PHE A 569 -41.34 9.54 -9.99
CA PHE A 569 -40.63 8.46 -9.33
C PHE A 569 -41.63 7.46 -8.70
N GLN A 570 -41.52 6.17 -9.02
CA GLN A 570 -42.36 5.12 -8.43
C GLN A 570 -41.51 4.18 -7.59
N THR A 571 -42.00 3.82 -6.41
CA THR A 571 -41.30 2.85 -5.56
C THR A 571 -41.47 1.44 -6.13
N PRO A 572 -40.37 0.66 -6.29
CA PRO A 572 -40.46 -0.74 -6.69
C PRO A 572 -41.34 -1.54 -5.72
N LYS A 573 -42.42 -2.17 -6.23
CA LYS A 573 -43.36 -2.95 -5.41
C LYS A 573 -42.68 -4.10 -4.65
N SER A 574 -41.62 -4.66 -5.21
CA SER A 574 -40.79 -5.70 -4.57
C SER A 574 -40.16 -5.20 -3.26
N MET A 575 -39.69 -3.95 -3.21
CA MET A 575 -39.08 -3.38 -2.00
C MET A 575 -40.10 -3.13 -0.89
N ILE A 576 -41.28 -2.61 -1.22
CA ILE A 576 -42.36 -2.44 -0.24
C ILE A 576 -42.78 -3.79 0.35
N THR A 577 -42.76 -4.85 -0.46
CA THR A 577 -43.10 -6.20 0.00
C THR A 577 -42.05 -6.76 0.97
N ILE A 578 -40.77 -6.42 0.79
CA ILE A 578 -39.65 -6.96 1.58
C ILE A 578 -39.37 -6.13 2.84
N LEU A 579 -39.40 -4.80 2.74
CA LEU A 579 -38.98 -3.88 3.81
C LEU A 579 -40.15 -3.14 4.47
N GLY A 580 -41.37 -3.27 3.93
CA GLY A 580 -42.52 -2.49 4.37
C GLY A 580 -42.54 -1.06 3.80
N PRO A 581 -43.36 -0.16 4.37
CA PRO A 581 -43.46 1.22 3.90
C PRO A 581 -42.15 2.00 4.11
N GLU A 582 -41.90 2.97 3.24
CA GLU A 582 -40.72 3.83 3.36
C GLU A 582 -40.79 4.71 4.62
N GLU A 583 -39.67 4.87 5.31
CA GLU A 583 -39.56 5.81 6.43
C GLU A 583 -39.53 7.26 5.92
N SER A 584 -38.85 7.50 4.80
CA SER A 584 -38.81 8.80 4.15
C SER A 584 -38.62 8.71 2.64
N ILE A 585 -39.15 9.73 1.93
CA ILE A 585 -38.97 9.97 0.51
C ILE A 585 -38.67 11.45 0.27
N GLN A 586 -37.60 11.76 -0.47
CA GLN A 586 -37.22 13.14 -0.79
C GLN A 586 -36.73 13.25 -2.24
N ILE A 587 -36.99 14.39 -2.87
CA ILE A 587 -36.43 14.74 -4.18
C ILE A 587 -35.38 15.81 -3.95
N VAL A 588 -34.15 15.52 -4.33
CA VAL A 588 -32.97 16.34 -4.05
C VAL A 588 -32.06 16.43 -5.27
N ASP A 589 -31.18 17.42 -5.28
CA ASP A 589 -30.10 17.50 -6.25
C ASP A 589 -28.89 16.66 -5.80
N SER A 590 -27.78 16.72 -6.54
CA SER A 590 -26.54 16.00 -6.17
C SER A 590 -25.96 16.41 -4.82
N VAL A 591 -26.21 17.63 -4.34
CA VAL A 591 -25.69 18.09 -3.04
C VAL A 591 -26.57 17.56 -1.93
N GLY A 592 -27.89 17.74 -2.05
CA GLY A 592 -28.87 17.25 -1.07
C GLY A 592 -28.88 15.73 -0.93
N LEU A 593 -28.49 14.98 -1.96
CA LEU A 593 -28.35 13.52 -1.89
C LEU A 593 -27.47 13.07 -0.72
N PHE A 594 -26.35 13.76 -0.48
CA PHE A 594 -25.44 13.42 0.63
C PHE A 594 -26.03 13.69 2.01
N ASP A 595 -26.96 14.64 2.11
CA ASP A 595 -27.63 14.99 3.36
C ASP A 595 -28.83 14.07 3.64
N THR A 596 -29.37 13.40 2.62
CA THR A 596 -30.53 12.51 2.74
C THR A 596 -30.19 11.03 2.91
N GLU A 597 -29.07 10.55 2.34
CA GLU A 597 -28.65 9.14 2.41
C GLU A 597 -28.28 8.70 3.84
N MET A 598 -28.79 7.55 4.28
CA MET A 598 -28.62 7.07 5.67
C MET A 598 -27.17 6.85 6.09
N TYR A 599 -26.31 6.39 5.19
CA TYR A 599 -24.89 6.20 5.49
C TYR A 599 -24.25 7.50 5.98
N MET A 600 -24.65 8.61 5.38
CA MET A 600 -24.08 9.94 5.62
C MET A 600 -24.83 10.73 6.68
N SER A 601 -26.16 10.68 6.67
CA SER A 601 -27.01 11.46 7.56
C SER A 601 -27.24 10.79 8.93
N GLY A 602 -27.33 9.46 8.98
CA GLY A 602 -27.69 8.70 10.19
C GLY A 602 -26.50 8.01 10.87
N MET A 603 -25.80 7.13 10.15
CA MET A 603 -24.86 6.18 10.80
C MET A 603 -23.52 6.78 11.24
N HIS A 604 -23.14 7.95 10.72
CA HIS A 604 -21.92 8.67 11.13
C HIS A 604 -22.20 9.83 12.09
N GLY A 605 -23.42 9.93 12.64
CA GLY A 605 -23.85 11.03 13.49
C GLY A 605 -24.13 12.33 12.73
N GLY A 606 -24.34 12.23 11.40
CA GLY A 606 -24.51 13.35 10.48
C GLY A 606 -23.24 14.20 10.32
N HIS A 607 -23.03 14.79 9.14
CA HIS A 607 -21.90 15.71 8.87
C HIS A 607 -21.82 16.91 9.82
N ALA A 608 -22.90 17.19 10.57
CA ALA A 608 -22.98 18.27 11.53
C ALA A 608 -22.34 17.98 12.91
N GLY A 609 -22.05 16.72 13.25
CA GLY A 609 -21.72 16.37 14.64
C GLY A 609 -20.26 16.55 15.04
N GLY A 610 -19.29 16.20 14.18
CA GLY A 610 -17.86 16.28 14.51
C GLY A 610 -17.43 15.49 15.77
N LYS A 611 -18.26 14.57 16.28
CA LYS A 611 -18.08 13.90 17.58
C LYS A 611 -17.53 12.48 17.49
N THR A 612 -17.38 11.94 16.29
CA THR A 612 -16.93 10.56 16.06
C THR A 612 -15.68 10.52 15.18
N SER A 613 -14.96 9.41 15.31
CA SER A 613 -13.85 8.98 14.48
C SER A 613 -14.20 7.63 13.88
N SER A 614 -13.66 7.33 12.70
CA SER A 614 -13.90 6.06 12.02
C SER A 614 -12.68 5.55 11.29
N PHE A 615 -12.67 4.24 11.07
CA PHE A 615 -11.70 3.51 10.28
C PHE A 615 -12.44 2.49 9.43
N LYS A 616 -12.09 2.35 8.15
CA LYS A 616 -12.84 1.51 7.22
C LYS A 616 -11.99 0.83 6.17
N ARG A 617 -12.46 -0.30 5.65
CA ARG A 617 -11.91 -0.98 4.47
C ARG A 617 -13.05 -1.40 3.56
N CYS A 618 -12.85 -1.20 2.25
CA CYS A 618 -13.83 -1.56 1.24
C CYS A 618 -13.32 -2.76 0.40
N LEU A 619 -14.14 -3.80 0.36
CA LEU A 619 -13.91 -5.06 -0.32
C LEU A 619 -14.95 -5.27 -1.41
N PHE A 620 -14.53 -5.78 -2.56
CA PHE A 620 -15.43 -6.10 -3.67
C PHE A 620 -15.87 -7.55 -3.56
N LEU A 621 -17.15 -7.78 -3.24
CA LEU A 621 -17.72 -9.10 -3.04
C LEU A 621 -18.49 -9.54 -4.28
N LYS A 622 -18.48 -10.86 -4.56
CA LYS A 622 -19.24 -11.48 -5.65
C LYS A 622 -19.84 -12.80 -5.18
N ASN A 623 -20.99 -13.20 -5.75
CA ASN A 623 -21.65 -14.49 -5.49
C ASN A 623 -22.06 -14.69 -4.03
N ILE A 624 -22.59 -13.66 -3.37
CA ILE A 624 -23.19 -13.80 -2.04
C ILE A 624 -24.52 -14.57 -2.21
N ARG A 625 -24.46 -15.91 -2.16
CA ARG A 625 -25.58 -16.88 -2.24
C ARG A 625 -26.17 -17.15 -3.64
N GLU A 626 -25.36 -17.70 -4.54
CA GLU A 626 -25.75 -18.52 -5.72
C GLU A 626 -26.55 -17.87 -6.85
N VAL A 627 -27.03 -16.64 -6.73
CA VAL A 627 -27.58 -15.91 -7.88
C VAL A 627 -26.44 -15.26 -8.63
N ASP A 628 -26.21 -15.67 -9.89
CA ASP A 628 -25.26 -14.99 -10.78
C ASP A 628 -25.91 -13.66 -11.20
N VAL A 629 -25.54 -12.58 -10.52
CA VAL A 629 -26.14 -11.26 -10.76
C VAL A 629 -25.52 -10.68 -12.03
N THR A 630 -26.23 -10.82 -13.14
CA THR A 630 -25.87 -10.14 -14.38
C THR A 630 -26.23 -8.65 -14.26
N ASN A 631 -25.26 -7.76 -14.51
CA ASN A 631 -25.42 -6.29 -14.54
C ASN A 631 -25.59 -5.53 -13.20
N ALA A 632 -25.22 -6.08 -12.04
CA ALA A 632 -25.23 -5.35 -10.75
C ALA A 632 -24.38 -4.05 -10.75
N LEU A 633 -23.42 -3.92 -11.65
CA LEU A 633 -22.51 -2.78 -11.70
C LEU A 633 -22.95 -1.65 -12.63
N GLY A 634 -23.97 -1.88 -13.47
CA GLY A 634 -24.32 -0.97 -14.55
C GLY A 634 -23.07 -0.57 -15.37
N ALA A 635 -22.88 0.74 -15.55
CA ALA A 635 -21.78 1.32 -16.32
C ALA A 635 -20.37 0.92 -15.83
N VAL A 636 -20.19 0.59 -14.54
CA VAL A 636 -18.90 0.12 -14.05
C VAL A 636 -18.53 -1.23 -14.68
N GLY A 637 -19.49 -2.13 -14.85
CA GLY A 637 -19.29 -3.47 -15.40
C GLY A 637 -19.18 -3.50 -16.93
N ASP A 638 -19.72 -2.49 -17.62
CA ASP A 638 -19.62 -2.36 -19.09
C ASP A 638 -18.18 -2.07 -19.55
N ILE A 639 -17.36 -1.51 -18.67
CA ILE A 639 -15.96 -1.16 -18.95
C ILE A 639 -15.08 -2.38 -18.70
N ALA A 640 -14.35 -2.81 -19.72
CA ALA A 640 -13.43 -3.93 -19.62
C ALA A 640 -12.38 -3.71 -18.52
N ALA A 641 -12.03 -4.78 -17.79
CA ALA A 641 -11.08 -4.73 -16.68
C ALA A 641 -9.70 -4.15 -17.07
N ASP A 642 -9.28 -4.26 -18.32
CA ASP A 642 -8.01 -3.74 -18.84
C ASP A 642 -8.11 -2.33 -19.45
N ALA A 643 -9.32 -1.75 -19.54
CA ALA A 643 -9.55 -0.45 -20.20
C ALA A 643 -8.99 0.75 -19.41
N THR A 644 -8.82 0.60 -18.09
CA THR A 644 -8.29 1.63 -17.17
C THR A 644 -7.38 0.95 -16.14
N ALA A 645 -6.56 1.71 -15.41
CA ALA A 645 -5.77 1.14 -14.31
C ALA A 645 -6.63 0.50 -13.22
N PHE A 646 -7.84 1.01 -13.00
CA PHE A 646 -8.82 0.39 -12.11
C PHE A 646 -9.40 -0.89 -12.72
N GLY A 647 -8.77 -2.03 -12.41
CA GLY A 647 -9.12 -3.33 -13.01
C GLY A 647 -10.16 -4.16 -12.28
N CYS A 648 -10.60 -3.75 -11.09
CA CYS A 648 -11.61 -4.45 -10.30
C CYS A 648 -13.02 -4.15 -10.85
N ARG A 649 -13.42 -4.84 -11.92
CA ARG A 649 -14.71 -4.61 -12.63
C ARG A 649 -15.69 -5.78 -12.55
N ASP A 650 -15.36 -6.81 -11.78
CA ASP A 650 -16.17 -8.03 -11.64
C ASP A 650 -16.58 -8.27 -10.18
N TRP A 651 -17.63 -7.61 -9.73
CA TRP A 651 -18.18 -7.72 -8.37
C TRP A 651 -19.65 -7.32 -8.34
N ASP A 652 -20.39 -7.76 -7.32
CA ASP A 652 -21.80 -7.42 -7.14
C ASP A 652 -21.99 -6.29 -6.14
N PHE A 653 -21.17 -6.29 -5.07
CA PHE A 653 -21.25 -5.32 -3.98
C PHE A 653 -19.88 -4.77 -3.59
N ALA A 654 -19.82 -3.46 -3.34
CA ALA A 654 -18.74 -2.81 -2.62
C ALA A 654 -19.06 -2.84 -1.12
N CYS A 655 -18.51 -3.83 -0.40
CA CYS A 655 -18.73 -4.01 1.03
C CYS A 655 -17.79 -3.11 1.83
N VAL A 656 -18.33 -2.12 2.54
CA VAL A 656 -17.55 -1.20 3.38
C VAL A 656 -17.68 -1.61 4.85
N VAL A 657 -16.61 -2.16 5.42
CA VAL A 657 -16.53 -2.49 6.84
C VAL A 657 -16.02 -1.27 7.59
N THR A 658 -16.81 -0.71 8.50
CA THR A 658 -16.47 0.53 9.22
C THR A 658 -16.54 0.34 10.73
N GLY A 659 -15.45 0.62 11.43
CA GLY A 659 -15.42 0.79 12.87
C GLY A 659 -15.58 2.26 13.23
N VAL A 660 -16.48 2.58 14.16
CA VAL A 660 -16.77 3.95 14.61
C VAL A 660 -16.63 4.02 16.12
N TRP A 661 -16.06 5.11 16.63
CA TRP A 661 -15.95 5.38 18.06
C TRP A 661 -16.03 6.88 18.35
N PRO A 662 -16.33 7.30 19.59
CA PRO A 662 -16.32 8.71 20.00
C PRO A 662 -14.94 9.34 19.80
N ARG A 663 -14.89 10.58 19.30
CA ARG A 663 -13.62 11.28 19.00
C ARG A 663 -12.79 11.55 20.25
N ASP A 664 -13.38 11.62 21.44
CA ASP A 664 -12.63 11.74 22.68
C ASP A 664 -11.96 10.41 23.12
N GLN A 665 -12.38 9.27 22.54
CA GLN A 665 -11.76 7.95 22.69
C GLN A 665 -10.65 7.69 21.66
N ASP A 666 -10.19 8.75 21.03
CA ASP A 666 -9.16 8.72 20.03
C ASP A 666 -7.81 8.26 20.63
N GLY A 667 -7.29 7.12 20.14
CA GLY A 667 -5.99 6.59 20.59
C GLY A 667 -6.09 5.68 21.83
N THR A 668 -7.29 5.51 22.38
CA THR A 668 -7.56 4.58 23.48
C THR A 668 -7.70 3.15 22.97
N GLU A 669 -7.86 2.20 23.90
CA GLU A 669 -8.11 0.80 23.58
C GLU A 669 -9.37 0.60 22.74
N ILE A 670 -10.41 1.44 22.92
CA ILE A 670 -11.64 1.38 22.13
C ILE A 670 -11.36 1.61 20.65
N ALA A 671 -10.59 2.64 20.31
CA ALA A 671 -10.20 2.92 18.93
C ALA A 671 -9.38 1.78 18.32
N GLN A 672 -8.46 1.20 19.10
CA GLN A 672 -7.64 0.07 18.66
C GLN A 672 -8.47 -1.20 18.45
N ALA A 673 -9.45 -1.47 19.33
CA ALA A 673 -10.37 -2.58 19.21
C ALA A 673 -11.25 -2.44 17.97
N ALA A 674 -11.78 -1.25 17.69
CA ALA A 674 -12.55 -0.97 16.49
C ALA A 674 -11.73 -1.19 15.19
N VAL A 675 -10.50 -0.67 15.14
CA VAL A 675 -9.58 -0.86 13.99
C VAL A 675 -9.27 -2.35 13.81
N ARG A 676 -8.99 -3.08 14.90
CA ARG A 676 -8.72 -4.53 14.85
C ARG A 676 -9.93 -5.31 14.37
N TRP A 677 -11.13 -4.97 14.84
CA TRP A 677 -12.37 -5.59 14.39
C TRP A 677 -12.56 -5.42 12.87
N VAL A 678 -12.31 -4.23 12.32
CA VAL A 678 -12.36 -3.99 10.86
C VAL A 678 -11.39 -4.90 10.11
N TYR A 679 -10.15 -5.04 10.59
CA TYR A 679 -9.18 -5.93 9.98
C TYR A 679 -9.58 -7.40 10.06
N ASN A 680 -10.06 -7.87 11.21
CA ASN A 680 -10.49 -9.25 11.40
C ASN A 680 -11.65 -9.61 10.45
N VAL A 681 -12.64 -8.73 10.32
CA VAL A 681 -13.76 -8.94 9.39
C VAL A 681 -13.26 -8.91 7.95
N ALA A 682 -12.38 -7.95 7.61
CA ALA A 682 -11.83 -7.86 6.26
C ALA A 682 -11.06 -9.14 5.87
N GLU A 683 -10.25 -9.68 6.79
CA GLU A 683 -9.51 -10.93 6.60
C GLU A 683 -10.43 -12.13 6.41
N GLN A 684 -11.51 -12.24 7.20
CA GLN A 684 -12.51 -13.31 7.05
C GLN A 684 -13.25 -13.24 5.71
N LEU A 685 -13.43 -12.04 5.14
CA LEU A 685 -14.11 -11.84 3.86
C LEU A 685 -13.18 -12.01 2.66
N LEU A 686 -11.84 -11.97 2.83
CA LEU A 686 -10.87 -12.08 1.73
C LEU A 686 -11.13 -13.23 0.75
N PRO A 687 -11.49 -14.46 1.18
CA PRO A 687 -11.74 -15.57 0.25
C PRO A 687 -12.92 -15.34 -0.71
N LEU A 688 -13.85 -14.45 -0.35
CA LEU A 688 -15.03 -14.09 -1.16
C LEU A 688 -14.78 -12.85 -2.04
N CYS A 689 -13.62 -12.21 -1.89
CA CYS A 689 -13.33 -10.94 -2.55
C CYS A 689 -12.82 -11.15 -3.98
N ARG A 690 -13.25 -10.26 -4.88
CA ARG A 690 -12.72 -10.09 -6.24
C ARG A 690 -11.71 -8.94 -6.35
N GLY A 691 -11.55 -8.17 -5.28
CA GLY A 691 -10.59 -7.09 -5.15
C GLY A 691 -10.87 -6.26 -3.90
N CYS A 692 -10.05 -5.24 -3.68
CA CYS A 692 -10.28 -4.22 -2.65
C CYS A 692 -10.25 -2.82 -3.26
N TYR A 693 -10.87 -1.86 -2.59
CA TYR A 693 -10.84 -0.48 -3.04
C TYR A 693 -9.60 0.25 -2.50
N GLY A 694 -8.69 0.60 -3.40
CA GLY A 694 -7.39 1.13 -3.01
C GLY A 694 -7.42 2.49 -2.30
N ALA A 695 -8.47 3.29 -2.52
CA ALA A 695 -8.63 4.59 -1.90
C ALA A 695 -8.83 4.53 -0.37
N ASP A 696 -9.26 3.39 0.17
CA ASP A 696 -9.46 3.16 1.61
C ASP A 696 -8.22 2.53 2.29
N LEU A 697 -7.15 2.23 1.54
CA LEU A 697 -5.92 1.69 2.10
C LEU A 697 -4.98 2.79 2.61
N GLY A 698 -4.14 2.42 3.57
CA GLY A 698 -3.13 3.28 4.18
C GLY A 698 -1.76 2.60 4.20
N PRO A 699 -0.76 3.26 4.82
CA PRO A 699 0.60 2.76 4.92
C PRO A 699 0.76 1.62 5.96
N ASP A 700 -0.33 1.14 6.56
CA ASP A 700 -0.29 0.04 7.51
C ASP A 700 0.15 -1.26 6.80
N PRO A 701 1.17 -1.99 7.31
CA PRO A 701 1.62 -3.24 6.70
C PRO A 701 0.52 -4.30 6.51
N ARG A 702 -0.53 -4.29 7.33
CA ARG A 702 -1.69 -5.20 7.19
C ARG A 702 -2.48 -4.94 5.91
N ASP A 703 -2.41 -3.72 5.36
CA ASP A 703 -3.01 -3.41 4.07
C ASP A 703 -2.24 -4.00 2.90
N ALA A 704 -1.02 -4.51 3.09
CA ALA A 704 -0.22 -5.06 1.99
C ALA A 704 -0.92 -6.24 1.30
N ALA A 705 -1.53 -7.15 2.06
CA ALA A 705 -2.28 -8.28 1.51
C ALA A 705 -3.52 -7.83 0.72
N LEU A 706 -4.24 -6.82 1.24
CA LEU A 706 -5.35 -6.20 0.54
C LEU A 706 -4.88 -5.53 -0.75
N ALA A 707 -3.81 -4.74 -0.68
CA ALA A 707 -3.34 -3.93 -1.78
C ALA A 707 -2.93 -4.73 -3.03
N VAL A 708 -2.49 -5.97 -2.83
CA VAL A 708 -2.21 -6.97 -3.88
C VAL A 708 -3.45 -7.26 -4.75
N THR A 709 -4.66 -6.99 -4.26
CA THR A 709 -5.91 -7.26 -4.98
C THR A 709 -6.55 -6.01 -5.62
N GLY A 710 -6.01 -4.82 -5.38
CA GLY A 710 -6.70 -3.55 -5.70
C GLY A 710 -6.74 -3.12 -7.18
N PHE A 711 -6.00 -3.78 -8.07
CA PHE A 711 -5.99 -3.44 -9.51
C PHE A 711 -6.39 -4.59 -10.44
N GLY A 712 -6.88 -5.69 -9.89
CA GLY A 712 -7.21 -6.90 -10.67
C GLY A 712 -6.03 -7.33 -11.59
N PRO A 713 -6.28 -7.61 -12.89
CA PRO A 713 -5.25 -8.12 -13.80
C PRO A 713 -4.18 -7.08 -14.20
N ASN A 714 -4.35 -5.80 -13.85
CA ASN A 714 -3.53 -4.71 -14.39
C ASN A 714 -2.19 -4.49 -13.67
N ARG A 715 -1.96 -5.21 -12.58
CA ARG A 715 -0.77 -5.09 -11.71
C ARG A 715 0.56 -5.18 -12.46
N PRO A 716 0.80 -6.14 -13.38
CA PRO A 716 2.06 -6.21 -14.10
C PRO A 716 2.32 -4.99 -14.99
N ARG A 717 1.29 -4.42 -15.62
CA ARG A 717 1.41 -3.20 -16.43
C ARG A 717 1.76 -2.00 -15.55
N LEU A 718 1.09 -1.86 -14.41
CA LEU A 718 1.38 -0.80 -13.43
C LEU A 718 2.81 -0.89 -12.88
N ALA A 719 3.30 -2.11 -12.59
CA ALA A 719 4.68 -2.33 -12.15
C ALA A 719 5.71 -1.84 -13.19
N ARG A 720 5.50 -2.16 -14.47
CA ARG A 720 6.36 -1.70 -15.57
C ARG A 720 6.32 -0.18 -15.71
N LEU A 721 5.14 0.42 -15.69
CA LEU A 721 4.98 1.86 -15.78
C LEU A 721 5.64 2.56 -14.59
N LYS A 722 5.53 2.02 -13.37
CA LYS A 722 6.13 2.62 -12.17
C LYS A 722 7.65 2.66 -12.28
N ARG A 723 8.25 1.57 -12.78
CA ARG A 723 9.70 1.49 -13.04
C ARG A 723 10.16 2.54 -14.06
N ASN A 724 9.36 2.84 -15.07
CA ASN A 724 9.75 3.77 -16.13
C ASN A 724 9.46 5.24 -15.76
N LEU A 725 8.30 5.51 -15.15
CA LEU A 725 7.80 6.87 -14.88
C LEU A 725 8.19 7.42 -13.51
N ASP A 726 8.61 6.56 -12.58
CA ASP A 726 9.18 6.95 -11.29
C ASP A 726 10.36 6.02 -10.88
N PRO A 727 11.43 5.96 -11.69
CA PRO A 727 12.56 5.06 -11.45
C PRO A 727 13.31 5.37 -10.14
N ARG A 728 13.16 6.58 -9.60
CA ARG A 728 13.82 7.04 -8.36
C ARG A 728 12.91 6.95 -7.13
N ASN A 729 11.69 6.43 -7.27
CA ASN A 729 10.70 6.35 -6.20
C ASN A 729 10.48 7.69 -5.49
N VAL A 730 10.36 8.78 -6.25
CA VAL A 730 9.95 10.08 -5.72
C VAL A 730 8.59 9.96 -5.04
N LEU A 731 7.67 9.16 -5.58
CA LEU A 731 6.38 8.84 -4.97
C LEU A 731 6.40 7.45 -4.33
N ALA A 732 7.36 7.21 -3.43
CA ALA A 732 7.56 5.92 -2.75
C ALA A 732 6.38 5.47 -1.87
N TYR A 733 5.65 6.44 -1.30
CA TYR A 733 4.60 6.19 -0.31
C TYR A 733 3.19 6.32 -0.87
N ALA A 734 3.04 6.49 -2.18
CA ALA A 734 1.77 6.33 -2.85
C ALA A 734 1.25 4.88 -2.71
N TYR A 735 0.12 4.56 -3.33
CA TYR A 735 -0.45 3.23 -3.24
C TYR A 735 0.61 2.16 -3.58
N PRO A 736 0.81 1.11 -2.76
CA PRO A 736 1.88 0.15 -2.97
C PRO A 736 1.64 -0.67 -4.25
N LEU A 737 2.35 -0.31 -5.32
CA LEU A 737 2.39 -1.08 -6.56
C LEU A 737 3.39 -2.24 -6.43
N PRO A 738 3.13 -3.38 -7.12
CA PRO A 738 4.12 -4.44 -7.17
C PRO A 738 5.41 -3.91 -7.80
N LYS A 739 6.55 -4.31 -7.21
CA LYS A 739 7.83 -4.08 -7.86
C LYS A 739 7.84 -4.91 -9.14
N ALA A 740 8.14 -4.27 -10.27
CA ALA A 740 8.54 -5.05 -11.45
C ALA A 740 9.72 -5.92 -10.99
N SER A 741 9.70 -7.21 -11.32
CA SER A 741 10.80 -8.11 -11.00
C SER A 741 12.09 -7.44 -11.48
N ALA A 742 12.94 -7.04 -10.52
CA ALA A 742 14.21 -6.37 -10.78
C ALA A 742 15.20 -7.30 -11.50
N GLU A 743 14.85 -8.58 -11.60
CA GLU A 743 15.57 -9.62 -12.31
C GLU A 743 14.55 -10.37 -13.16
N GLN A 744 14.40 -9.98 -14.43
CA GLN A 744 14.06 -10.99 -15.43
C GLN A 744 15.27 -11.94 -15.45
N LYS A 745 15.18 -13.05 -14.71
CA LYS A 745 16.23 -14.08 -14.71
C LYS A 745 16.31 -14.80 -16.05
N VAL A 746 15.23 -14.72 -16.84
CA VAL A 746 15.17 -15.19 -18.23
C VAL A 746 16.16 -14.41 -19.07
N LYS A 747 17.34 -14.99 -19.25
CA LYS A 747 18.40 -14.45 -20.11
C LYS A 747 18.08 -14.70 -21.57
N VAL A 748 17.37 -15.80 -21.88
CA VAL A 748 17.06 -16.22 -23.25
C VAL A 748 15.60 -16.67 -23.38
N VAL A 749 14.88 -16.11 -24.36
CA VAL A 749 13.55 -16.56 -24.80
C VAL A 749 13.67 -17.16 -26.19
N MET A 750 13.28 -18.43 -26.34
CA MET A 750 13.27 -19.17 -27.60
C MET A 750 11.84 -19.38 -28.10
N LEU A 751 11.49 -18.77 -29.22
CA LEU A 751 10.23 -19.00 -29.92
C LEU A 751 10.35 -20.27 -30.76
N VAL A 752 9.57 -21.30 -30.44
CA VAL A 752 9.57 -22.56 -31.18
C VAL A 752 8.42 -22.54 -32.18
N THR A 753 8.76 -22.24 -33.44
CA THR A 753 7.81 -22.04 -34.56
C THR A 753 7.90 -23.21 -35.55
N GLY A 754 7.03 -23.22 -36.57
CA GLY A 754 6.94 -24.32 -37.53
C GLY A 754 5.51 -24.69 -37.90
N GLU A 755 5.37 -25.58 -38.88
CA GLU A 755 4.06 -25.96 -39.45
C GLU A 755 3.21 -26.79 -38.49
N SER A 756 1.92 -26.92 -38.81
CA SER A 756 1.01 -27.80 -38.08
C SER A 756 1.57 -29.22 -38.04
N CYS A 757 1.43 -29.91 -36.91
CA CYS A 757 1.93 -31.28 -36.71
C CYS A 757 3.47 -31.49 -36.81
N ALA A 758 4.27 -30.43 -36.99
CA ALA A 758 5.74 -30.53 -37.05
C ALA A 758 6.40 -31.05 -35.74
N GLY A 759 5.66 -31.05 -34.61
CA GLY A 759 6.15 -31.57 -33.33
C GLY A 759 6.77 -30.52 -32.41
N LYS A 760 6.45 -29.24 -32.62
CA LYS A 760 6.97 -28.09 -31.85
C LYS A 760 6.90 -28.27 -30.33
N ASP A 761 5.71 -28.59 -29.80
CA ASP A 761 5.46 -28.75 -28.37
C ASP A 761 6.34 -29.88 -27.78
N TYR A 762 6.52 -30.96 -28.55
CA TYR A 762 7.36 -32.10 -28.17
C TYR A 762 8.86 -31.74 -28.17
N CYS A 763 9.33 -31.07 -29.23
CA CYS A 763 10.73 -30.61 -29.30
C CYS A 763 11.05 -29.62 -28.16
N ALA A 764 10.14 -28.67 -27.88
CA ALA A 764 10.32 -27.70 -26.81
C ALA A 764 10.42 -28.36 -25.43
N ALA A 765 9.60 -29.38 -25.17
CA ALA A 765 9.65 -30.15 -23.93
C ALA A 765 10.99 -30.90 -23.77
N ILE A 766 11.45 -31.60 -24.82
CA ILE A 766 12.75 -32.28 -24.81
C ILE A 766 13.88 -31.29 -24.60
N TRP A 767 13.87 -30.15 -25.29
CA TRP A 767 14.93 -29.15 -25.13
C TRP A 767 14.95 -28.56 -23.73
N ALA A 768 13.79 -28.26 -23.13
CA ALA A 768 13.70 -27.81 -21.74
C ALA A 768 14.29 -28.84 -20.76
N GLU A 769 13.98 -30.12 -20.97
CA GLU A 769 14.53 -31.22 -20.16
C GLU A 769 16.04 -31.37 -20.37
N MET A 770 16.52 -31.29 -21.61
CA MET A 770 17.95 -31.35 -21.92
C MET A 770 18.74 -30.21 -21.29
N PHE A 771 18.25 -28.96 -21.35
CA PHE A 771 18.90 -27.83 -20.67
C PHE A 771 18.96 -28.03 -19.16
N SER A 772 17.97 -28.71 -18.59
CA SER A 772 17.90 -29.01 -17.16
C SER A 772 18.74 -30.23 -16.75
N THR A 773 19.09 -31.11 -17.69
CA THR A 773 19.80 -32.38 -17.44
C THR A 773 21.22 -32.44 -18.04
N SER A 774 21.62 -31.48 -18.88
CA SER A 774 22.90 -31.54 -19.61
C SER A 774 24.15 -31.31 -18.73
N ASN A 775 25.09 -32.25 -18.88
CA ASN A 775 26.30 -32.54 -18.12
C ASN A 775 27.40 -31.44 -17.97
N GLN A 776 28.03 -31.48 -16.78
CA GLN A 776 29.44 -31.21 -16.38
C GLN A 776 30.18 -29.91 -16.79
N SER A 777 29.73 -29.15 -17.80
CA SER A 777 30.45 -27.94 -18.26
C SER A 777 29.79 -26.62 -17.84
N LEU A 778 28.47 -26.63 -17.55
CA LEU A 778 27.70 -25.47 -17.07
C LEU A 778 26.62 -25.92 -16.06
N PRO A 779 26.98 -26.20 -14.79
CA PRO A 779 25.98 -26.53 -13.77
C PRO A 779 25.09 -25.30 -13.46
N GLY A 780 23.77 -25.46 -13.56
CA GLY A 780 22.79 -24.52 -12.96
C GLY A 780 21.89 -23.72 -13.90
N ILE A 781 21.79 -24.06 -15.20
CA ILE A 781 20.82 -23.42 -16.11
C ILE A 781 19.44 -24.05 -15.91
N THR A 782 18.43 -23.24 -15.58
CA THR A 782 17.03 -23.69 -15.49
C THR A 782 16.28 -23.37 -16.78
N ALA A 783 15.46 -24.32 -17.27
CA ALA A 783 14.69 -24.12 -18.50
C ALA A 783 13.25 -24.62 -18.38
N ARG A 784 12.34 -24.01 -19.13
CA ARG A 784 10.91 -24.38 -19.16
C ARG A 784 10.29 -24.18 -20.53
N ALA A 785 9.38 -25.08 -20.92
CA ALA A 785 8.56 -24.94 -22.12
C ALA A 785 7.12 -24.54 -21.74
N VAL A 786 6.56 -23.56 -22.45
CA VAL A 786 5.19 -23.06 -22.26
C VAL A 786 4.51 -22.82 -23.61
N SER A 787 3.19 -22.96 -23.66
CA SER A 787 2.40 -22.62 -24.85
C SER A 787 1.71 -21.27 -24.64
N ILE A 788 1.98 -20.29 -25.51
CA ILE A 788 1.36 -18.95 -25.44
C ILE A 788 -0.16 -19.00 -25.57
N SER A 789 -0.68 -20.08 -26.16
CA SER A 789 -2.12 -20.28 -26.40
C SER A 789 -2.88 -20.79 -25.18
N ASP A 790 -2.23 -21.07 -24.06
CA ASP A 790 -2.86 -21.70 -22.89
C ASP A 790 -3.87 -20.79 -22.19
N GLY A 791 -3.61 -19.48 -22.15
CA GLY A 791 -4.59 -18.48 -21.70
C GLY A 791 -5.84 -18.50 -22.56
N THR A 792 -5.69 -18.48 -23.88
CA THR A 792 -6.81 -18.56 -24.83
C THR A 792 -7.60 -19.87 -24.71
N LYS A 793 -6.94 -21.01 -24.43
CA LYS A 793 -7.64 -22.28 -24.20
C LYS A 793 -8.51 -22.23 -22.95
N ARG A 794 -8.03 -21.60 -21.88
CA ARG A 794 -8.81 -21.37 -20.64
C ARG A 794 -10.05 -20.54 -20.90
N ASP A 795 -9.90 -19.42 -21.59
CA ASP A 795 -11.02 -18.55 -21.94
C ASP A 795 -12.02 -19.26 -22.86
N TYR A 796 -11.52 -19.99 -23.85
CA TYR A 796 -12.35 -20.76 -24.78
C TYR A 796 -13.12 -21.88 -24.06
N ALA A 797 -12.46 -22.60 -23.16
CA ALA A 797 -13.08 -23.65 -22.34
C ALA A 797 -14.22 -23.08 -21.50
N SER A 798 -13.98 -21.97 -20.80
CA SER A 798 -14.99 -21.28 -19.99
C SER A 798 -16.16 -20.76 -20.84
N ALA A 799 -15.88 -20.16 -22.00
CA ALA A 799 -16.90 -19.55 -22.84
C ALA A 799 -17.74 -20.55 -23.65
N ARG A 800 -17.21 -21.75 -23.94
CA ARG A 800 -17.85 -22.74 -24.81
C ARG A 800 -18.17 -24.06 -24.11
N GLY A 801 -17.91 -24.17 -22.81
CA GLY A 801 -18.08 -25.40 -22.04
C GLY A 801 -17.18 -26.55 -22.51
N ALA A 802 -16.03 -26.24 -23.13
CA ALA A 802 -15.07 -27.25 -23.56
C ALA A 802 -14.20 -27.70 -22.37
N ASP A 803 -13.78 -28.96 -22.36
CA ASP A 803 -12.95 -29.51 -21.29
C ASP A 803 -11.52 -28.96 -21.41
N LEU A 804 -11.14 -28.14 -20.42
CA LEU A 804 -9.83 -27.51 -20.39
C LEU A 804 -8.68 -28.52 -20.27
N ASN A 805 -8.83 -29.54 -19.42
CA ASN A 805 -7.77 -30.52 -19.21
C ASN A 805 -7.52 -31.25 -20.52
N ARG A 806 -8.59 -31.64 -21.23
CA ARG A 806 -8.47 -32.25 -22.56
C ARG A 806 -7.92 -31.28 -23.61
N LEU A 807 -8.26 -29.98 -23.58
CA LEU A 807 -7.64 -29.00 -24.50
C LEU A 807 -6.13 -28.84 -24.29
N LEU A 808 -5.64 -29.11 -23.08
CA LEU A 808 -4.22 -29.01 -22.74
C LEU A 808 -3.46 -30.32 -23.00
N THR A 809 -4.07 -31.47 -22.72
CA THR A 809 -3.38 -32.78 -22.71
C THR A 809 -3.82 -33.73 -23.83
N ASP A 810 -5.06 -33.63 -24.33
CA ASP A 810 -5.63 -34.49 -25.36
C ASP A 810 -5.50 -33.83 -26.74
N ARG A 811 -4.62 -34.41 -27.57
CA ARG A 811 -4.30 -33.87 -28.89
C ARG A 811 -5.46 -33.96 -29.87
N ALA A 812 -6.19 -35.07 -29.90
CA ALA A 812 -7.30 -35.26 -30.83
C ALA A 812 -8.41 -34.25 -30.51
N TYR A 813 -8.69 -34.05 -29.21
CA TYR A 813 -9.61 -33.03 -28.74
C TYR A 813 -9.15 -31.61 -29.10
N LYS A 814 -7.86 -31.28 -28.90
CA LYS A 814 -7.28 -29.98 -29.27
C LYS A 814 -7.36 -29.71 -30.79
N GLU A 815 -7.13 -30.70 -31.63
CA GLU A 815 -7.24 -30.57 -33.10
C GLU A 815 -8.68 -30.36 -33.54
N TYR A 816 -9.63 -31.11 -32.97
CA TYR A 816 -11.06 -30.93 -33.23
C TYR A 816 -11.52 -29.49 -32.92
N HIS A 817 -11.08 -28.92 -31.79
CA HIS A 817 -11.44 -27.57 -31.39
C HIS A 817 -10.59 -26.46 -32.06
N ARG A 818 -9.52 -26.79 -32.80
CA ARG A 818 -8.55 -25.79 -33.32
C ARG A 818 -9.18 -24.71 -34.21
N PRO A 819 -10.06 -25.01 -35.19
CA PRO A 819 -10.67 -23.97 -36.01
C PRO A 819 -11.50 -22.98 -35.18
N ALA A 820 -12.30 -23.51 -34.24
CA ALA A 820 -13.13 -22.69 -33.36
C ALA A 820 -12.30 -21.85 -32.40
N LEU A 821 -11.23 -22.41 -31.83
CA LEU A 821 -10.30 -21.71 -30.94
C LEU A 821 -9.50 -20.64 -31.71
N THR A 822 -9.24 -20.87 -33.00
CA THR A 822 -8.62 -19.86 -33.89
C THR A 822 -9.56 -18.69 -34.16
N ALA A 823 -10.82 -18.97 -34.47
CA ALA A 823 -11.85 -17.95 -34.66
C ALA A 823 -12.11 -17.16 -33.36
N PHE A 824 -12.17 -17.85 -32.22
CA PHE A 824 -12.34 -17.24 -30.90
C PHE A 824 -11.23 -16.24 -30.59
N PHE A 825 -9.97 -16.67 -30.75
CA PHE A 825 -8.82 -15.79 -30.56
C PHE A 825 -8.84 -14.58 -31.51
N LYS A 826 -9.12 -14.78 -32.80
CA LYS A 826 -9.20 -13.68 -33.77
C LYS A 826 -10.27 -12.66 -33.38
N ASN A 827 -11.38 -13.10 -32.80
CA ASN A 827 -12.41 -12.20 -32.28
C ASN A 827 -11.91 -11.42 -31.06
N GLN A 828 -11.24 -12.10 -30.11
CA GLN A 828 -10.64 -11.42 -28.96
C GLN A 828 -9.59 -10.37 -29.40
N VAL A 829 -8.75 -10.67 -30.40
CA VAL A 829 -7.75 -9.73 -30.93
C VAL A 829 -8.41 -8.53 -31.63
N ARG A 830 -9.54 -8.72 -32.33
CA ARG A 830 -10.30 -7.58 -32.91
C ARG A 830 -10.80 -6.61 -31.85
N GLN A 831 -11.18 -7.13 -30.68
CA GLN A 831 -11.65 -6.33 -29.54
C GLN A 831 -10.49 -5.77 -28.71
N ARG A 832 -9.38 -6.52 -28.63
CA ARG A 832 -8.17 -6.20 -27.87
C ARG A 832 -6.93 -6.36 -28.78
N PRO A 833 -6.57 -5.34 -29.57
CA PRO A 833 -5.45 -5.45 -30.51
C PRO A 833 -4.10 -5.79 -29.85
N GLN A 834 -3.91 -5.46 -28.57
CA GLN A 834 -2.69 -5.74 -27.79
C GLN A 834 -2.69 -7.12 -27.09
N LEU A 835 -3.74 -7.92 -27.25
CA LEU A 835 -3.85 -9.24 -26.60
C LEU A 835 -2.67 -10.20 -26.88
N PRO A 836 -2.10 -10.25 -28.11
CA PRO A 836 -0.92 -11.08 -28.38
C PRO A 836 0.30 -10.69 -27.53
N ASP A 837 0.59 -9.39 -27.42
CA ASP A 837 1.68 -8.84 -26.61
C ASP A 837 1.48 -9.17 -25.13
N TYR A 838 0.23 -9.08 -24.66
CA TYR A 838 -0.14 -9.45 -23.29
C TYR A 838 0.08 -10.95 -23.02
N HIS A 839 -0.36 -11.85 -23.90
CA HIS A 839 -0.13 -13.29 -23.73
C HIS A 839 1.36 -13.63 -23.73
N PHE A 840 2.13 -12.99 -24.61
CA PHE A 840 3.58 -13.14 -24.66
C PHE A 840 4.23 -12.70 -23.34
N LEU A 841 3.92 -11.48 -22.87
CA LEU A 841 4.44 -10.96 -21.62
C LEU A 841 4.00 -11.78 -20.40
N SER A 842 2.77 -12.30 -20.38
CA SER A 842 2.30 -13.20 -19.32
C SER A 842 3.18 -14.45 -19.27
N ALA A 843 3.38 -15.12 -20.41
CA ALA A 843 4.21 -16.32 -20.49
C ALA A 843 5.66 -16.08 -20.03
N VAL A 844 6.23 -14.92 -20.36
CA VAL A 844 7.58 -14.52 -19.92
C VAL A 844 7.61 -14.23 -18.42
N ASN A 845 6.65 -13.48 -17.89
CA ASN A 845 6.63 -13.09 -16.48
C ASN A 845 6.35 -14.28 -15.56
N ASP A 846 5.47 -15.19 -15.97
CA ASP A 846 5.18 -16.44 -15.24
C ASP A 846 6.42 -17.34 -15.17
N ALA A 847 7.42 -17.10 -16.02
CA ALA A 847 8.68 -17.84 -16.11
C ALA A 847 9.89 -17.01 -15.63
N ALA A 848 9.68 -15.95 -14.85
CA ALA A 848 10.76 -15.05 -14.45
C ALA A 848 11.88 -15.74 -13.64
N ASP A 849 11.67 -16.97 -13.17
CA ASP A 849 12.58 -17.80 -12.38
C ASP A 849 13.52 -18.68 -13.21
N VAL A 850 13.32 -18.80 -14.53
CA VAL A 850 14.15 -19.65 -15.41
C VAL A 850 15.21 -18.87 -16.18
N ASP A 851 16.34 -19.51 -16.54
CA ASP A 851 17.35 -18.89 -17.41
C ASP A 851 16.96 -18.93 -18.90
N VAL A 852 16.28 -20.01 -19.33
CA VAL A 852 15.84 -20.26 -20.72
C VAL A 852 14.34 -20.57 -20.79
N LEU A 853 13.59 -19.76 -21.52
CA LEU A 853 12.16 -19.99 -21.74
C LEU A 853 11.88 -20.38 -23.19
N LEU A 854 11.27 -21.53 -23.42
CA LEU A 854 10.80 -21.97 -24.73
C LEU A 854 9.30 -21.72 -24.86
N ILE A 855 8.89 -20.92 -25.85
CA ILE A 855 7.50 -20.55 -26.10
C ILE A 855 7.02 -21.19 -27.40
N THR A 856 5.95 -21.98 -27.32
CA THR A 856 5.28 -22.58 -28.49
C THR A 856 3.88 -21.99 -28.69
N GLY A 857 3.20 -22.40 -29.76
CA GLY A 857 1.81 -22.01 -30.02
C GLY A 857 1.64 -20.62 -30.63
N MET A 858 2.73 -20.00 -31.09
CA MET A 858 2.74 -18.74 -31.83
C MET A 858 1.94 -18.87 -33.14
N ARG A 859 1.29 -17.78 -33.56
CA ARG A 859 0.43 -17.73 -34.76
C ARG A 859 0.87 -16.71 -35.80
N ASP A 860 1.91 -15.92 -35.53
CA ASP A 860 2.43 -14.88 -36.42
C ASP A 860 3.58 -15.39 -37.28
N GLU A 861 3.69 -14.87 -38.51
CA GLU A 861 4.72 -15.28 -39.48
C GLU A 861 6.09 -14.59 -39.26
N ALA A 862 6.20 -13.63 -38.34
CA ALA A 862 7.45 -12.92 -38.01
C ALA A 862 7.55 -12.49 -36.53
N PRO A 863 7.57 -13.43 -35.58
CA PRO A 863 7.31 -13.13 -34.17
C PRO A 863 8.45 -12.40 -33.43
N ILE A 864 9.72 -12.52 -33.86
CA ILE A 864 10.83 -11.77 -33.22
C ILE A 864 10.69 -10.27 -33.42
N ALA A 865 10.43 -9.84 -34.66
CA ALA A 865 10.34 -8.41 -35.00
C ALA A 865 9.22 -7.72 -34.21
N THR A 866 8.13 -8.45 -33.96
CA THR A 866 6.96 -7.94 -33.23
C THR A 866 7.16 -7.97 -31.71
N LEU A 867 7.90 -8.92 -31.14
CA LEU A 867 7.88 -9.16 -29.68
C LEU A 867 9.16 -8.82 -28.93
N SER A 868 10.29 -8.72 -29.61
CA SER A 868 11.60 -8.48 -28.97
C SER A 868 11.64 -7.18 -28.15
N HIS A 869 10.98 -6.13 -28.60
CA HIS A 869 10.91 -4.83 -27.90
C HIS A 869 10.22 -4.91 -26.54
N LEU A 870 9.40 -5.95 -26.30
CA LEU A 870 8.67 -6.15 -25.04
C LEU A 870 9.57 -6.70 -23.92
N ILE A 871 10.73 -7.26 -24.26
CA ILE A 871 11.69 -7.90 -23.34
C ILE A 871 13.12 -7.38 -23.56
N PRO A 872 13.38 -6.08 -23.38
CA PRO A 872 14.64 -5.44 -23.78
C PRO A 872 15.89 -5.97 -23.05
N ASN A 873 15.68 -6.66 -21.91
CA ASN A 873 16.75 -7.20 -21.08
C ASN A 873 17.03 -8.70 -21.33
N SER A 874 16.30 -9.33 -22.27
CA SER A 874 16.42 -10.75 -22.59
C SER A 874 16.79 -10.93 -24.06
N ARG A 875 17.59 -11.96 -24.37
CA ARG A 875 17.88 -12.32 -25.77
C ARG A 875 16.73 -13.15 -26.34
N MET A 876 16.25 -12.80 -27.52
CA MET A 876 15.20 -13.54 -28.21
C MET A 876 15.74 -14.30 -29.41
N LEU A 877 15.36 -15.58 -29.52
CA LEU A 877 15.72 -16.47 -30.63
C LEU A 877 14.45 -17.10 -31.20
N GLU A 878 14.48 -17.48 -32.48
CA GLU A 878 13.43 -18.26 -33.11
C GLU A 878 14.04 -19.55 -33.63
N ILE A 879 13.41 -20.68 -33.29
CA ILE A 879 13.77 -22.01 -33.76
C ILE A 879 12.58 -22.54 -34.53
N ARG A 880 12.76 -22.70 -35.85
CA ARG A 880 11.73 -23.24 -36.73
C ARG A 880 11.89 -24.76 -36.85
N VAL A 881 10.89 -25.49 -36.36
CA VAL A 881 10.81 -26.96 -36.47
C VAL A 881 10.13 -27.34 -37.78
N THR A 882 10.83 -28.13 -38.60
CA THR A 882 10.33 -28.69 -39.86
C THR A 882 10.22 -30.21 -39.76
N ALA A 883 9.17 -30.79 -40.34
CA ALA A 883 9.01 -32.23 -40.46
C ALA A 883 8.55 -32.58 -41.88
N ARG A 884 8.86 -33.79 -42.36
CA ARG A 884 8.36 -34.25 -43.67
C ARG A 884 6.84 -34.39 -43.63
N ASP A 885 6.18 -34.10 -44.76
CA ASP A 885 4.72 -34.15 -44.89
C ASP A 885 4.10 -35.46 -44.38
N TYR A 886 4.77 -36.59 -44.62
CA TYR A 886 4.36 -37.90 -44.11
C TYR A 886 4.25 -37.96 -42.57
N HIS A 887 5.21 -37.37 -41.85
CA HIS A 887 5.18 -37.33 -40.38
C HIS A 887 4.17 -36.31 -39.86
N CYS A 888 3.99 -35.18 -40.55
CA CYS A 888 2.91 -34.24 -40.24
C CYS A 888 1.53 -34.88 -40.44
N TRP A 889 1.36 -35.66 -41.51
CA TRP A 889 0.15 -36.41 -41.84
C TRP A 889 -0.16 -37.50 -40.80
N LEU A 890 0.80 -38.36 -40.46
CA LEU A 890 0.67 -39.39 -39.41
C LEU A 890 0.26 -38.78 -38.07
N ARG A 891 0.91 -37.68 -37.68
CA ARG A 891 0.64 -36.97 -36.42
C ARG A 891 -0.69 -36.19 -36.44
N GLY A 892 -1.31 -36.00 -37.60
CA GLY A 892 -2.60 -35.32 -37.75
C GLY A 892 -3.83 -36.21 -37.62
N ARG A 893 -3.67 -37.55 -37.55
CA ARG A 893 -4.79 -38.53 -37.57
C ARG A 893 -4.83 -39.54 -36.43
N SER A 894 -3.95 -39.48 -35.43
CA SER A 894 -3.85 -40.57 -34.44
C SER A 894 -4.98 -40.56 -33.40
N ASP A 895 -5.99 -41.40 -33.63
CA ASP A 895 -6.85 -42.00 -32.58
C ASP A 895 -6.26 -43.30 -32.00
N GLU A 896 -5.02 -43.69 -32.35
CA GLU A 896 -4.31 -44.84 -31.75
C GLU A 896 -2.84 -44.54 -31.44
N PRO A 897 -2.26 -45.15 -30.38
CA PRO A 897 -0.87 -44.96 -29.99
C PRO A 897 0.07 -45.62 -31.00
N ILE A 898 0.83 -44.83 -31.74
CA ILE A 898 1.81 -45.35 -32.70
C ILE A 898 3.05 -45.82 -31.93
N ALA A 899 3.33 -47.13 -32.04
CA ALA A 899 4.57 -47.76 -31.62
C ALA A 899 5.78 -47.10 -32.30
N ILE A 900 6.85 -46.92 -31.52
CA ILE A 900 8.14 -46.36 -31.91
C ILE A 900 8.72 -47.14 -33.11
N PRO A 901 9.01 -46.50 -34.25
CA PRO A 901 10.00 -47.03 -35.18
C PRO A 901 11.37 -46.53 -34.72
N THR A 902 12.26 -47.49 -34.47
CA THR A 902 13.70 -47.33 -34.23
C THR A 902 14.32 -46.31 -35.19
N MET A 903 15.01 -45.31 -34.63
CA MET A 903 15.97 -44.49 -35.33
C MET A 903 17.15 -45.35 -35.78
N GLU A 904 17.48 -45.34 -37.07
CA GLU A 904 18.86 -45.55 -37.54
C GLU A 904 19.47 -44.18 -37.84
N SER A 905 20.57 -43.92 -37.12
CA SER A 905 21.63 -42.89 -37.18
C SER A 905 21.33 -41.53 -37.82
#